data_AF-A0A2K6V700-F1
#
_entry.id   AF-A0A2K6V700-F1
#
_cell.length_a   1.000
_cell.length_b   1.000
_cell.length_c   1.000
_cell.angle_alpha   90.00
_cell.angle_beta   90.00
_cell.angle_gamma   90.00
#
_symmetry.space_group_name_H-M   'P 1'
#
loop_
_entity.id
_entity.type
_entity.pdbx_description
1 polymer ?
#
loop_
_entity_poly.entity_id
_entity_poly.type
_entity_poly.pdbx_seq_one_letter_code
_entity_poly.pdbx_strand_id
1 'polypeptide(L)'
;MDALDASKLLNEELYSRQLYVLGSPAMQKIRGARVLLSGLQGLGAEVAKNLVLMGVGSLTLHDPHHTCWSDLAAQFLLSEQDLGRSRAEASQELLAQLNRDVKVVMHTGDITEDLLLDFQVVVLTAAKLEEQLKVGTLCHKHGVCFLAADTRGLVGQLFCDFGENFTVQDPTEAEPLTAAIQHISQGSPGVLTLRKGANTHCFCDGDLVTFSGIEGMVELNDCAPRSIHVREDGSLEIGDTATFSRYLRGGAITEVKRPKTVRHVDAETVVGLAQDLEPLKWTEEERLEQPLDEALVRTVALSSAGVLSPMVAMLGAVAAQEVLKAISRTFMPLDQWLYFDALECLPEDGELLPSPEDCSPRGSRYDGQIAVFGAGFQEKLSRQHYLLVGAGAIGCELLKGFALVGLGAGNSGGLTVADMDHIELSNLSRQFLFRSQDIGRPKAEVAAAAAQGLNPDLQVIPLTYPLDPTTEHIYGDNFFSCVDGVAAALDSFQARRYVAARCTHYLKPLLEAGTSGTRGSAKVFVPHVTEAYRAPASAATSEDTSYPVCTLRYFPSTAEHTLQWARNEFEGLFRLSAETINHHQQAHSSLTDMDGAQTLTLLKSVFGVLRERPQNWQDCVAWALGHWELCFHYGIKQLLRHLPPNKVLEDGTPFWSDPKRCPQPLEFDTNQDTHLLYILAAANLYAQMHGLPDSRDWTALRELLKLLPQPDPQQMVPIFPSNPELASASAEFGPEQLKELNKALEVWSVGPPLKPLMFEKDDDSNFHVDFVAAAASLRCQNYGIPPVNRAQSKLIVGQIIPAIATTTAAVAGLVILELYKVVGGPRPRSAFRHSYLHLAENYLIRYMPFAPAIQTFHHLKWTCWDRLKVPAGQPERTLESLLAHLQEQHGLRVRMLLHHPALLYSARWSPEKQAQCLPLRVTELVQRVTGQVPAPGLRVLVLQLSCEDEEEDTAFPPLHYEL
;
A
#
# COMPACT_ATOMS: atom_id res chain seq x y z
N MET A 1 -8.19 4.43 41.42
CA MET A 1 -7.61 4.29 40.08
C MET A 1 -6.51 5.32 40.00
N ASP A 2 -5.31 4.88 40.37
CA ASP A 2 -4.12 5.73 40.28
C ASP A 2 -3.85 6.07 38.81
N ALA A 3 -3.32 7.27 38.60
CA ALA A 3 -2.79 7.73 37.33
C ALA A 3 -1.62 6.80 36.92
N LEU A 4 -1.96 5.70 36.24
CA LEU A 4 -1.02 4.92 35.46
C LEU A 4 -0.45 5.83 34.39
N ASP A 5 0.78 6.29 34.66
CA ASP A 5 1.78 6.88 33.78
C ASP A 5 1.39 6.85 32.29
N ALA A 6 0.66 7.88 31.84
CA ALA A 6 0.20 8.00 30.45
C ALA A 6 1.35 7.98 29.42
N SER A 7 2.60 8.22 29.87
CA SER A 7 3.81 8.13 29.05
C SER A 7 4.14 6.69 28.59
N LYS A 8 3.58 5.66 29.25
CA LYS A 8 3.83 4.24 28.93
C LYS A 8 2.87 3.62 27.93
N LEU A 9 1.74 4.27 27.63
CA LEU A 9 0.78 3.75 26.65
C LEU A 9 1.32 3.90 25.22
N LEU A 10 1.15 2.88 24.38
CA LEU A 10 1.56 2.92 22.98
C LEU A 10 0.64 3.85 22.20
N ASN A 11 1.20 4.78 21.43
CA ASN A 11 0.41 5.61 20.53
C ASN A 11 0.00 4.79 19.29
N GLU A 12 -1.13 4.08 19.40
CA GLU A 12 -1.63 3.20 18.35
C GLU A 12 -1.99 3.94 17.05
N GLU A 13 -2.30 5.24 17.13
CA GLU A 13 -2.62 6.07 15.95
C GLU A 13 -1.36 6.38 15.15
N LEU A 14 -0.28 6.83 15.81
CA LEU A 14 1.02 7.11 15.18
C LEU A 14 1.63 5.86 14.55
N TYR A 15 1.64 4.74 15.29
CA TYR A 15 2.25 3.47 14.87
C TYR A 15 1.27 2.54 14.15
N SER A 16 0.08 3.00 13.75
CA SER A 16 -0.99 2.15 13.21
C SER A 16 -0.52 1.20 12.10
N ARG A 17 0.16 1.70 11.06
CA ARG A 17 0.62 0.85 9.94
C ARG A 17 1.76 -0.09 10.32
N GLN A 18 2.61 0.32 11.25
CA GLN A 18 3.74 -0.46 11.75
C GLN A 18 3.27 -1.58 12.69
N LEU A 19 2.19 -1.34 13.46
CA LEU A 19 1.57 -2.32 14.33
C LEU A 19 1.05 -3.54 13.57
N TYR A 20 0.53 -3.34 12.34
CA TYR A 20 0.11 -4.44 11.48
C TYR A 20 1.27 -5.25 10.88
N VAL A 21 2.51 -4.76 10.99
CA VAL A 21 3.73 -5.48 10.55
C VAL A 21 4.36 -6.24 11.71
N LEU A 22 4.55 -5.57 12.85
CA LEU A 22 5.34 -6.09 13.97
C LEU A 22 4.48 -6.69 15.09
N GLY A 23 3.25 -6.21 15.26
CA GLY A 23 2.40 -6.50 16.40
C GLY A 23 2.77 -5.72 17.67
N SER A 24 1.79 -5.59 18.58
CA SER A 24 1.95 -4.87 19.86
C SER A 24 3.08 -5.41 20.75
N PRO A 25 3.29 -6.74 20.90
CA PRO A 25 4.38 -7.26 21.74
C PRO A 25 5.78 -6.85 21.26
N ALA A 26 6.02 -6.83 19.95
CA ALA A 26 7.29 -6.39 19.37
C ALA A 26 7.49 -4.88 19.59
N MET A 27 6.45 -4.08 19.38
CA MET A 27 6.48 -2.63 19.61
C MET A 27 6.82 -2.25 21.04
N GLN A 28 6.30 -2.98 22.03
CA GLN A 28 6.62 -2.73 23.43
C GLN A 28 8.11 -2.97 23.73
N LYS A 29 8.72 -4.02 23.15
CA LYS A 29 10.16 -4.26 23.28
C LYS A 29 10.99 -3.16 22.62
N ILE A 30 10.57 -2.72 21.43
CA ILE A 30 11.24 -1.63 20.69
C ILE A 30 11.27 -0.34 21.51
N ARG A 31 10.14 0.07 22.09
CA ARG A 31 10.06 1.28 22.95
C ARG A 31 10.88 1.20 24.23
N GLY A 32 11.20 0.00 24.70
CA GLY A 32 12.05 -0.22 25.88
C GLY A 32 13.54 -0.30 25.56
N ALA A 33 13.93 -0.32 24.28
CA ALA A 33 15.29 -0.64 23.87
C ALA A 33 16.23 0.58 23.85
N ARG A 34 17.49 0.31 24.16
CA ARG A 34 18.64 1.21 24.11
C ARG A 34 19.59 0.73 23.02
N VAL A 35 19.84 1.60 22.03
CA VAL A 35 20.71 1.31 20.89
C VAL A 35 21.87 2.30 20.86
N LEU A 36 23.09 1.79 20.68
CA LEU A 36 24.27 2.60 20.37
C LEU A 36 24.52 2.53 18.86
N LEU A 37 24.66 3.70 18.22
CA LEU A 37 25.06 3.82 16.83
C LEU A 37 26.35 4.64 16.74
N SER A 38 27.42 3.99 16.26
CA SER A 38 28.72 4.61 16.01
C SER A 38 28.93 4.86 14.52
N GLY A 39 29.32 6.09 14.17
CA GLY A 39 29.48 6.57 12.80
C GLY A 39 28.18 7.19 12.27
N LEU A 40 28.20 8.49 11.98
CA LEU A 40 27.07 9.30 11.52
C LEU A 40 27.35 9.93 10.14
N GLN A 41 28.04 9.18 9.28
CA GLN A 41 28.00 9.40 7.83
C GLN A 41 26.60 9.07 7.28
N GLY A 42 26.41 9.12 5.95
CA GLY A 42 25.12 8.82 5.32
C GLY A 42 24.49 7.50 5.81
N LEU A 43 25.28 6.41 5.86
CA LEU A 43 24.79 5.09 6.30
C LEU A 43 24.24 5.11 7.73
N GLY A 44 25.01 5.66 8.67
CA GLY A 44 24.57 5.82 10.06
C GLY A 44 23.35 6.72 10.19
N ALA A 45 23.30 7.84 9.47
CA ALA A 45 22.14 8.73 9.49
C ALA A 45 20.85 8.04 9.00
N GLU A 46 20.96 7.19 7.98
CA GLU A 46 19.83 6.39 7.49
C GLU A 46 19.37 5.35 8.52
N VAL A 47 20.31 4.66 9.19
CA VAL A 47 20.00 3.75 10.30
C VAL A 47 19.29 4.52 11.41
N ALA A 48 19.86 5.64 11.84
CA ALA A 48 19.32 6.47 12.92
C ALA A 48 17.88 6.92 12.63
N LYS A 49 17.61 7.46 11.42
CA LYS A 49 16.28 7.91 11.03
C LYS A 49 15.27 6.78 11.07
N ASN A 50 15.60 5.61 10.53
CA ASN A 50 14.70 4.46 10.61
C ASN A 50 14.46 4.04 12.06
N LEU A 51 15.48 3.92 12.91
CA LEU A 51 15.29 3.54 14.31
C LEU A 51 14.42 4.53 15.09
N VAL A 52 14.63 5.83 14.89
CA VAL A 52 13.84 6.89 15.55
C VAL A 52 12.38 6.85 15.08
N LEU A 53 12.12 6.73 13.77
CA LEU A 53 10.76 6.62 13.24
C LEU A 53 10.04 5.37 13.78
N MET A 54 10.78 4.27 13.95
CA MET A 54 10.24 3.00 14.45
C MET A 54 10.04 2.98 15.98
N GLY A 55 10.46 4.03 16.67
CA GLY A 55 10.12 4.25 18.08
C GLY A 55 11.02 3.49 19.06
N VAL A 56 12.32 3.32 18.76
CA VAL A 56 13.28 2.78 19.75
C VAL A 56 13.29 3.65 21.02
N GLY A 57 13.41 3.05 22.21
CA GLY A 57 13.35 3.81 23.46
C GLY A 57 14.40 4.91 23.58
N SER A 58 15.66 4.57 23.31
CA SER A 58 16.73 5.55 23.21
C SER A 58 17.77 5.19 22.16
N LEU A 59 18.21 6.20 21.42
CA LEU A 59 19.30 6.10 20.45
C LEU A 59 20.47 6.96 20.93
N THR A 60 21.61 6.33 21.21
CA THR A 60 22.86 7.01 21.53
C THR A 60 23.72 7.11 20.27
N LEU A 61 24.02 8.34 19.87
CA LEU A 61 24.88 8.66 18.73
C LEU A 61 26.32 8.81 19.20
N HIS A 62 27.24 8.18 18.49
CA HIS A 62 28.68 8.36 18.68
C HIS A 62 29.32 8.60 17.31
N ASP A 63 29.93 9.77 17.10
CA ASP A 63 30.83 9.98 15.96
C ASP A 63 31.89 11.01 16.36
N PRO A 64 33.17 10.62 16.44
CA PRO A 64 34.24 11.53 16.83
C PRO A 64 34.66 12.47 15.68
N HIS A 65 34.11 12.31 14.47
CA HIS A 65 34.53 13.06 13.31
C HIS A 65 33.67 14.31 13.05
N HIS A 66 34.31 15.26 12.35
CA HIS A 66 33.66 16.47 11.89
C HIS A 66 33.02 16.28 10.51
N THR A 67 31.98 17.05 10.24
CA THR A 67 31.28 17.11 8.96
C THR A 67 32.20 17.64 7.86
N CYS A 68 32.17 17.00 6.69
CA CYS A 68 32.91 17.37 5.49
C CYS A 68 32.04 17.24 4.23
N TRP A 69 32.54 17.72 3.09
CA TRP A 69 31.78 17.74 1.82
C TRP A 69 31.24 16.37 1.39
N SER A 70 32.04 15.31 1.54
CA SER A 70 31.62 13.95 1.16
C SER A 70 30.44 13.43 1.99
N ASP A 71 30.21 13.96 3.19
CA ASP A 71 29.08 13.56 4.02
C ASP A 71 27.76 14.02 3.39
N LEU A 72 27.72 15.22 2.81
CA LEU A 72 26.52 15.83 2.22
C LEU A 72 25.97 15.08 0.99
N ALA A 73 26.74 14.15 0.42
CA ALA A 73 26.33 13.31 -0.69
C ALA A 73 25.25 12.28 -0.29
N ALA A 74 25.19 11.90 0.99
CA ALA A 74 24.25 10.91 1.49
C ALA A 74 23.65 11.21 2.88
N GLN A 75 24.19 12.16 3.63
CA GLN A 75 23.74 12.54 4.96
C GLN A 75 22.74 13.71 4.86
N PHE A 76 21.44 13.40 4.90
CA PHE A 76 20.33 14.36 4.71
C PHE A 76 20.00 15.24 5.91
N LEU A 77 20.58 15.00 7.07
CA LEU A 77 20.45 15.84 8.28
C LEU A 77 21.48 16.96 8.30
N LEU A 78 22.50 16.92 7.43
CA LEU A 78 23.57 17.91 7.39
C LEU A 78 23.35 18.89 6.24
N SER A 79 23.76 20.14 6.49
CA SER A 79 23.81 21.20 5.49
C SER A 79 25.24 21.72 5.33
N GLU A 80 25.46 22.58 4.33
CA GLU A 80 26.76 23.26 4.16
C GLU A 80 27.15 24.11 5.38
N GLN A 81 26.18 24.56 6.17
CA GLN A 81 26.41 25.34 7.39
C GLN A 81 27.03 24.50 8.51
N ASP A 82 26.94 23.17 8.41
CA ASP A 82 27.45 22.24 9.41
C ASP A 82 28.88 21.78 9.14
N LEU A 83 29.50 22.18 8.02
CA LEU A 83 30.87 21.83 7.69
C LEU A 83 31.83 22.20 8.83
N GLY A 84 32.61 21.23 9.28
CA GLY A 84 33.53 21.38 10.42
C GLY A 84 32.90 21.22 11.81
N ARG A 85 31.57 21.09 11.95
CA ARG A 85 30.91 20.72 13.23
C ARG A 85 30.99 19.22 13.47
N SER A 86 30.78 18.76 14.70
CA SER A 86 30.63 17.32 14.96
C SER A 86 29.38 16.79 14.25
N ARG A 87 29.50 15.67 13.55
CA ARG A 87 28.36 15.03 12.86
C ARG A 87 27.25 14.63 13.83
N ALA A 88 27.61 14.08 14.99
CA ALA A 88 26.67 13.67 16.01
C ALA A 88 25.90 14.88 16.58
N GLU A 89 26.62 15.98 16.87
CA GLU A 89 26.03 17.23 17.37
C GLU A 89 25.08 17.87 16.37
N ALA A 90 25.49 18.00 15.12
CA ALA A 90 24.67 18.58 14.06
C ALA A 90 23.40 17.74 13.77
N SER A 91 23.44 16.42 14.01
CA SER A 91 22.34 15.51 13.68
C SER A 91 21.33 15.30 14.82
N GLN A 92 21.74 15.52 16.08
CA GLN A 92 20.97 15.09 17.25
C GLN A 92 19.57 15.71 17.30
N GLU A 93 19.47 17.02 17.11
CA GLU A 93 18.20 17.73 17.26
C GLU A 93 17.23 17.35 16.13
N LEU A 94 17.72 17.29 14.90
CA LEU A 94 16.91 16.93 13.73
C LEU A 94 16.37 15.50 13.83
N LEU A 95 17.16 14.56 14.35
CA LEU A 95 16.69 13.21 14.65
C LEU A 95 15.62 13.23 15.75
N ALA A 96 15.86 13.92 16.87
CA ALA A 96 14.89 14.00 17.96
C ALA A 96 13.53 14.62 17.52
N GLN A 97 13.53 15.48 16.51
CA GLN A 97 12.31 16.05 15.94
C GLN A 97 11.48 15.07 15.11
N LEU A 98 12.08 13.98 14.59
CA LEU A 98 11.35 12.96 13.82
C LEU A 98 10.36 12.19 14.71
N ASN A 99 10.75 11.94 15.96
CA ASN A 99 9.90 11.23 16.92
C ASN A 99 10.24 11.65 18.35
N ARG A 100 9.35 12.43 18.96
CA ARG A 100 9.54 12.97 20.32
C ARG A 100 9.49 11.92 21.42
N ASP A 101 8.98 10.72 21.12
CA ASP A 101 8.96 9.60 22.07
C ASP A 101 10.32 8.90 22.19
N VAL A 102 11.25 9.17 21.26
CA VAL A 102 12.58 8.56 21.22
C VAL A 102 13.61 9.49 21.86
N LYS A 103 14.31 8.99 22.88
CA LYS A 103 15.39 9.75 23.50
C LYS A 103 16.66 9.65 22.65
N VAL A 104 16.98 10.70 21.89
CA VAL A 104 18.24 10.79 21.13
C VAL A 104 19.31 11.51 21.97
N VAL A 105 20.42 10.84 22.26
CA VAL A 105 21.54 11.39 23.05
C VAL A 105 22.87 11.22 22.33
N MET A 106 23.90 11.93 22.77
CA MET A 106 25.25 11.81 22.23
C MET A 106 26.21 11.24 23.26
N HIS A 107 27.18 10.47 22.78
CA HIS A 107 28.36 10.05 23.51
C HIS A 107 29.61 10.60 22.81
N THR A 108 30.49 11.25 23.56
CA THR A 108 31.71 11.90 23.03
C THR A 108 33.00 11.23 23.50
N GLY A 109 32.91 10.25 24.40
CA GLY A 109 34.07 9.48 24.87
C GLY A 109 34.33 8.24 24.01
N ASP A 110 35.36 7.49 24.39
CA ASP A 110 35.67 6.21 23.73
C ASP A 110 34.57 5.17 23.97
N ILE A 111 34.47 4.19 23.06
CA ILE A 111 33.64 3.01 23.23
C ILE A 111 34.39 2.03 24.16
N THR A 112 33.94 1.94 25.41
CA THR A 112 34.50 1.06 26.44
C THR A 112 33.61 -0.17 26.68
N GLU A 113 34.17 -1.22 27.27
CA GLU A 113 33.41 -2.44 27.63
C GLU A 113 32.23 -2.11 28.57
N ASP A 114 32.45 -1.25 29.58
CA ASP A 114 31.40 -0.81 30.50
C ASP A 114 30.25 -0.07 29.79
N LEU A 115 30.57 0.75 28.78
CA LEU A 115 29.56 1.46 27.99
C LEU A 115 28.68 0.49 27.20
N LEU A 116 29.28 -0.55 26.61
CA LEU A 116 28.55 -1.51 25.76
C LEU A 116 27.46 -2.26 26.54
N LEU A 117 27.66 -2.50 27.84
CA LEU A 117 26.70 -3.17 28.72
C LEU A 117 25.39 -2.40 28.93
N ASP A 118 25.38 -1.10 28.61
CA ASP A 118 24.16 -0.28 28.67
C ASP A 118 23.25 -0.45 27.46
N PHE A 119 23.67 -1.18 26.43
CA PHE A 119 22.93 -1.28 25.17
C PHE A 119 22.44 -2.70 24.91
N GLN A 120 21.30 -2.83 24.25
CA GLN A 120 20.80 -4.12 23.76
C GLN A 120 21.36 -4.41 22.37
N VAL A 121 21.59 -3.36 21.59
CA VAL A 121 22.14 -3.44 20.24
C VAL A 121 23.19 -2.36 20.05
N VAL A 122 24.31 -2.73 19.44
CA VAL A 122 25.40 -1.85 19.05
C VAL A 122 25.58 -1.94 17.54
N VAL A 123 25.54 -0.80 16.87
CA VAL A 123 25.72 -0.70 15.41
C VAL A 123 26.97 0.13 15.13
N LEU A 124 27.90 -0.43 14.38
CA LEU A 124 29.03 0.32 13.84
C LEU A 124 28.83 0.55 12.35
N THR A 125 29.04 1.79 11.90
CA THR A 125 29.07 2.13 10.48
C THR A 125 30.36 2.88 10.16
N ALA A 126 30.95 2.59 8.99
CA ALA A 126 32.19 3.22 8.53
C ALA A 126 33.38 3.10 9.51
N ALA A 127 33.35 2.12 10.42
CA ALA A 127 34.42 1.83 11.37
C ALA A 127 35.53 1.01 10.70
N LYS A 128 36.76 1.12 11.22
CA LYS A 128 37.86 0.27 10.75
C LYS A 128 37.62 -1.18 11.18
N LEU A 129 38.07 -2.15 10.39
CA LEU A 129 37.93 -3.57 10.71
C LEU A 129 38.48 -3.91 12.10
N GLU A 130 39.63 -3.36 12.49
CA GLU A 130 40.21 -3.56 13.84
C GLU A 130 39.26 -3.13 14.96
N GLU A 131 38.52 -2.03 14.78
CA GLU A 131 37.53 -1.54 15.74
C GLU A 131 36.28 -2.42 15.72
N GLN A 132 35.82 -2.83 14.53
CA GLN A 132 34.70 -3.75 14.37
C GLN A 132 34.95 -5.08 15.10
N LEU A 133 36.14 -5.65 14.93
CA LEU A 133 36.55 -6.90 15.59
C LEU A 133 36.59 -6.74 17.11
N LYS A 134 37.22 -5.66 17.60
CA LYS A 134 37.32 -5.37 19.04
C LYS A 134 35.94 -5.21 19.68
N VAL A 135 35.08 -4.38 19.11
CA VAL A 135 33.74 -4.11 19.67
C VAL A 135 32.84 -5.33 19.50
N GLY A 136 32.88 -5.99 18.35
CA GLY A 136 32.11 -7.21 18.07
C GLY A 136 32.41 -8.32 19.08
N THR A 137 33.69 -8.58 19.34
CA THR A 137 34.13 -9.58 20.34
C THR A 137 33.59 -9.25 21.74
N LEU A 138 33.66 -7.98 22.14
CA LEU A 138 33.13 -7.53 23.43
C LEU A 138 31.61 -7.67 23.50
N CYS A 139 30.89 -7.31 22.44
CA CYS A 139 29.45 -7.47 22.36
C CYS A 139 29.03 -8.95 22.46
N HIS A 140 29.68 -9.83 21.68
CA HIS A 140 29.43 -11.27 21.68
C HIS A 140 29.62 -11.86 23.09
N LYS A 141 30.76 -11.55 23.71
CA LYS A 141 31.11 -11.99 25.08
C LYS A 141 30.03 -11.62 26.11
N HIS A 142 29.37 -10.48 25.98
CA HIS A 142 28.35 -10.00 26.94
C HIS A 142 26.91 -10.21 26.49
N GLY A 143 26.67 -10.88 25.36
CA GLY A 143 25.33 -11.09 24.82
C GLY A 143 24.64 -9.81 24.34
N VAL A 144 25.41 -8.78 23.99
CA VAL A 144 24.90 -7.57 23.33
C VAL A 144 24.86 -7.84 21.83
N CYS A 145 23.72 -7.59 21.18
CA CYS A 145 23.62 -7.80 19.73
C CYS A 145 24.48 -6.77 19.00
N PHE A 146 25.23 -7.23 17.99
CA PHE A 146 26.19 -6.42 17.25
C PHE A 146 25.88 -6.42 15.76
N LEU A 147 26.00 -5.25 15.14
CA LEU A 147 25.92 -5.09 13.70
C LEU A 147 27.07 -4.23 13.21
N ALA A 148 27.64 -4.58 12.06
CA ALA A 148 28.59 -3.75 11.33
C ALA A 148 28.10 -3.57 9.90
N ALA A 149 28.05 -2.33 9.41
CA ALA A 149 27.60 -2.04 8.06
C ALA A 149 28.51 -1.00 7.38
N ASP A 150 28.86 -1.23 6.12
CA ASP A 150 29.71 -0.32 5.35
C ASP A 150 29.22 -0.19 3.90
N THR A 151 29.36 1.02 3.35
CA THR A 151 29.18 1.28 1.91
C THR A 151 30.42 1.93 1.33
N ARG A 152 30.87 1.46 0.17
CA ARG A 152 32.02 1.97 -0.59
C ARG A 152 31.63 2.09 -2.05
N GLY A 153 31.25 3.29 -2.48
CA GLY A 153 30.73 3.50 -3.83
C GLY A 153 29.52 2.62 -4.12
N LEU A 154 29.67 1.71 -5.09
CA LEU A 154 28.62 0.81 -5.58
C LEU A 154 28.60 -0.56 -4.89
N VAL A 155 29.41 -0.78 -3.86
CA VAL A 155 29.37 -1.98 -3.04
C VAL A 155 29.07 -1.65 -1.59
N GLY A 156 28.51 -2.61 -0.87
CA GLY A 156 28.41 -2.54 0.57
C GLY A 156 28.18 -3.89 1.21
N GLN A 157 28.30 -3.89 2.53
CA GLN A 157 28.24 -5.08 3.36
C GLN A 157 27.46 -4.80 4.64
N LEU A 158 26.85 -5.85 5.18
CA LEU A 158 26.23 -5.88 6.49
C LEU A 158 26.58 -7.22 7.17
N PHE A 159 26.97 -7.13 8.43
CA PHE A 159 27.22 -8.26 9.32
C PHE A 159 26.30 -8.17 10.54
N CYS A 160 25.78 -9.32 11.00
CA CYS A 160 24.94 -9.42 12.20
C CYS A 160 25.40 -10.54 13.13
N ASP A 161 25.62 -10.20 14.40
CA ASP A 161 25.94 -11.15 15.47
C ASP A 161 25.00 -10.93 16.66
N PHE A 162 24.06 -11.86 16.85
CA PHE A 162 23.06 -11.79 17.93
C PHE A 162 23.37 -12.78 19.06
N GLY A 163 24.58 -13.34 19.07
CA GLY A 163 25.08 -14.30 20.05
C GLY A 163 24.69 -15.75 19.77
N GLU A 164 25.19 -16.65 20.62
CA GLU A 164 25.08 -18.11 20.42
C GLU A 164 23.67 -18.69 20.65
N ASN A 165 22.79 -17.97 21.35
CA ASN A 165 21.49 -18.49 21.79
C ASN A 165 20.37 -17.47 21.58
N PHE A 166 20.23 -16.98 20.35
CA PHE A 166 19.19 -16.00 20.02
C PHE A 166 17.87 -16.71 19.64
N THR A 167 16.83 -16.55 20.46
CA THR A 167 15.51 -17.14 20.16
C THR A 167 14.59 -16.12 19.48
N VAL A 168 14.25 -16.40 18.23
CA VAL A 168 13.24 -15.73 17.42
C VAL A 168 11.86 -16.27 17.84
N GLN A 169 10.96 -15.38 18.23
CA GLN A 169 9.60 -15.76 18.68
C GLN A 169 8.65 -15.94 17.50
N ASP A 170 8.73 -15.03 16.52
CA ASP A 170 7.93 -15.07 15.31
C ASP A 170 8.86 -15.01 14.10
N PRO A 171 9.19 -16.13 13.44
CA PRO A 171 10.18 -16.14 12.38
C PRO A 171 9.71 -15.55 11.04
N THR A 172 8.40 -15.42 10.80
CA THR A 172 7.85 -15.08 9.48
C THR A 172 6.75 -14.04 9.57
N GLU A 173 6.59 -13.21 8.53
CA GLU A 173 5.48 -12.24 8.47
C GLU A 173 4.11 -12.88 8.16
N ALA A 174 4.06 -14.16 7.78
CA ALA A 174 2.81 -14.86 7.50
C ALA A 174 1.88 -14.87 8.72
N GLU A 175 0.60 -14.58 8.55
CA GLU A 175 -0.39 -14.76 9.63
C GLU A 175 -0.56 -16.25 9.94
N PRO A 176 -0.73 -16.65 11.21
CA PRO A 176 -0.97 -18.04 11.55
C PRO A 176 -2.23 -18.57 10.86
N LEU A 177 -2.14 -19.73 10.22
CA LEU A 177 -3.27 -20.34 9.53
C LEU A 177 -4.42 -20.59 10.51
N THR A 178 -5.63 -20.15 10.14
CA THR A 178 -6.83 -20.36 10.95
C THR A 178 -7.92 -20.99 10.10
N ALA A 179 -8.56 -22.04 10.61
CA ALA A 179 -9.63 -22.74 9.90
C ALA A 179 -10.79 -23.11 10.85
N ALA A 180 -12.00 -23.08 10.31
CA ALA A 180 -13.19 -23.48 11.06
C ALA A 180 -13.30 -25.00 11.17
N ILE A 181 -13.70 -25.48 12.33
CA ILE A 181 -13.85 -26.91 12.63
C ILE A 181 -15.24 -27.37 12.20
N GLN A 182 -15.30 -28.48 11.46
CA GLN A 182 -16.55 -29.15 11.10
C GLN A 182 -16.93 -30.22 12.13
N HIS A 183 -15.96 -31.03 12.56
CA HIS A 183 -16.19 -32.13 13.51
C HIS A 183 -14.89 -32.55 14.20
N ILE A 184 -15.00 -33.07 15.44
CA ILE A 184 -13.89 -33.69 16.17
C ILE A 184 -14.35 -35.04 16.73
N SER A 185 -13.64 -36.13 16.42
CA SER A 185 -13.92 -37.45 16.97
C SER A 185 -13.36 -37.62 18.39
N GLN A 186 -14.04 -38.41 19.23
CA GLN A 186 -13.48 -38.93 20.47
C GLN A 186 -12.68 -40.21 20.17
N GLY A 187 -11.36 -40.17 20.31
CA GLY A 187 -10.50 -41.30 19.99
C GLY A 187 -9.03 -41.06 20.33
N SER A 188 -8.19 -42.05 20.06
CA SER A 188 -6.73 -41.95 20.22
C SER A 188 -6.07 -42.54 18.96
N PRO A 189 -5.71 -41.70 17.97
CA PRO A 189 -5.86 -40.24 17.95
C PRO A 189 -7.30 -39.77 17.70
N GLY A 190 -7.63 -38.59 18.22
CA GLY A 190 -8.80 -37.82 17.81
C GLY A 190 -8.57 -37.24 16.42
N VAL A 191 -9.59 -37.30 15.57
CA VAL A 191 -9.56 -36.84 14.18
C VAL A 191 -10.45 -35.60 14.06
N LEU A 192 -9.86 -34.52 13.59
CA LEU A 192 -10.51 -33.25 13.33
C LEU A 192 -10.73 -33.09 11.83
N THR A 193 -11.96 -32.76 11.44
CA THR A 193 -12.32 -32.43 10.07
C THR A 193 -12.51 -30.93 9.94
N LEU A 194 -11.79 -30.32 9.00
CA LEU A 194 -11.91 -28.89 8.69
C LEU A 194 -13.15 -28.64 7.83
N ARG A 195 -13.79 -27.49 8.05
CA ARG A 195 -14.86 -27.04 7.16
C ARG A 195 -14.26 -26.62 5.81
N LYS A 196 -14.74 -27.22 4.71
CA LYS A 196 -14.28 -26.90 3.35
C LYS A 196 -14.70 -25.48 2.95
N GLY A 197 -13.73 -24.64 2.59
CA GLY A 197 -13.91 -23.28 2.06
C GLY A 197 -13.10 -23.07 0.78
N ALA A 198 -13.45 -22.04 0.00
CA ALA A 198 -12.91 -21.83 -1.35
C ALA A 198 -11.42 -21.42 -1.41
N ASN A 199 -10.77 -21.08 -0.28
CA ASN A 199 -9.38 -20.61 -0.20
C ASN A 199 -8.68 -21.02 1.11
N THR A 200 -8.63 -22.31 1.45
CA THR A 200 -7.85 -22.76 2.62
C THR A 200 -6.44 -23.15 2.20
N HIS A 201 -5.45 -22.30 2.49
CA HIS A 201 -4.07 -22.76 2.68
C HIS A 201 -4.09 -23.93 3.68
N CYS A 202 -3.41 -25.03 3.37
CA CYS A 202 -3.49 -26.26 4.14
C CYS A 202 -2.41 -26.27 5.22
N PHE A 203 -2.78 -26.71 6.43
CA PHE A 203 -1.82 -27.08 7.46
C PHE A 203 -0.84 -28.13 6.95
N CYS A 204 0.39 -28.09 7.45
CA CYS A 204 1.44 -29.04 7.17
C CYS A 204 1.62 -30.05 8.31
N ASP A 205 2.20 -31.20 7.96
CA ASP A 205 2.51 -32.23 8.95
C ASP A 205 3.50 -31.72 9.98
N GLY A 206 3.18 -31.86 11.27
CA GLY A 206 4.02 -31.36 12.35
C GLY A 206 3.78 -29.89 12.75
N ASP A 207 2.82 -29.19 12.15
CA ASP A 207 2.42 -27.86 12.63
C ASP A 207 1.94 -27.93 14.08
N LEU A 208 2.19 -26.87 14.85
CA LEU A 208 1.58 -26.72 16.17
C LEU A 208 0.28 -25.94 16.02
N VAL A 209 -0.74 -26.35 16.75
CA VAL A 209 -2.04 -25.69 16.72
C VAL A 209 -2.63 -25.53 18.12
N THR A 210 -3.52 -24.57 18.25
CA THR A 210 -4.43 -24.41 19.39
C THR A 210 -5.87 -24.30 18.89
N PHE A 211 -6.83 -24.36 19.81
CA PHE A 211 -8.25 -24.37 19.49
C PHE A 211 -9.01 -23.36 20.33
N SER A 212 -10.08 -22.80 19.76
CA SER A 212 -10.97 -21.87 20.44
C SER A 212 -12.41 -22.01 19.95
N GLY A 213 -13.37 -21.61 20.78
CA GLY A 213 -14.79 -21.55 20.40
C GLY A 213 -15.47 -22.89 20.14
N ILE A 214 -14.90 -24.01 20.60
CA ILE A 214 -15.50 -25.34 20.48
C ILE A 214 -16.61 -25.48 21.53
N GLU A 215 -17.85 -25.75 21.09
CA GLU A 215 -18.96 -26.15 21.97
C GLU A 215 -18.97 -27.68 22.10
N GLY A 216 -18.86 -28.17 23.35
CA GLY A 216 -18.53 -29.59 23.61
C GLY A 216 -17.06 -29.87 23.34
N MET A 217 -16.46 -30.88 23.99
CA MET A 217 -14.99 -31.08 23.96
C MET A 217 -14.20 -29.81 24.36
N VAL A 218 -14.67 -29.13 25.40
CA VAL A 218 -14.16 -27.83 25.87
C VAL A 218 -12.72 -27.89 26.37
N GLU A 219 -12.22 -29.09 26.67
CA GLU A 219 -10.84 -29.36 27.08
C GLU A 219 -9.81 -28.99 25.99
N LEU A 220 -10.26 -28.86 24.73
CA LEU A 220 -9.42 -28.39 23.63
C LEU A 220 -9.32 -26.86 23.57
N ASN A 221 -10.31 -26.12 24.08
CA ASN A 221 -10.28 -24.66 24.05
C ASN A 221 -9.13 -24.14 24.91
N ASP A 222 -8.31 -23.26 24.34
CA ASP A 222 -7.15 -22.63 24.97
C ASP A 222 -6.13 -23.64 25.55
N CYS A 223 -6.09 -24.86 24.99
CA CYS A 223 -5.11 -25.86 25.39
C CYS A 223 -3.69 -25.47 24.92
N ALA A 224 -2.68 -26.05 25.58
CA ALA A 224 -1.29 -25.91 25.17
C ALA A 224 -1.11 -26.39 23.72
N PRO A 225 -0.27 -25.72 22.90
CA PRO A 225 -0.12 -26.04 21.48
C PRO A 225 0.20 -27.52 21.26
N ARG A 226 -0.52 -28.16 20.34
CA ARG A 226 -0.36 -29.59 20.02
C ARG A 226 0.12 -29.75 18.60
N SER A 227 0.97 -30.76 18.37
CA SER A 227 1.38 -31.13 17.01
C SER A 227 0.24 -31.86 16.32
N ILE A 228 0.04 -31.58 15.03
CA ILE A 228 -0.93 -32.30 14.20
C ILE A 228 -0.25 -33.23 13.22
N HIS A 229 -0.98 -34.28 12.82
CA HIS A 229 -0.64 -35.09 11.65
C HIS A 229 -1.68 -34.92 10.56
N VAL A 230 -1.25 -34.60 9.33
CA VAL A 230 -2.16 -34.35 8.20
C VAL A 230 -2.41 -35.64 7.43
N ARG A 231 -3.68 -36.08 7.37
CA ARG A 231 -4.07 -37.32 6.67
C ARG A 231 -4.26 -37.09 5.17
N GLU A 232 -4.23 -38.16 4.39
CA GLU A 232 -4.42 -38.10 2.92
C GLU A 232 -5.76 -37.48 2.49
N ASP A 233 -6.80 -37.57 3.32
CA ASP A 233 -8.12 -36.98 3.07
C ASP A 233 -8.23 -35.51 3.51
N GLY A 234 -7.14 -34.92 4.01
CA GLY A 234 -7.06 -33.54 4.51
C GLY A 234 -7.59 -33.36 5.94
N SER A 235 -8.00 -34.43 6.64
CA SER A 235 -8.33 -34.37 8.06
C SER A 235 -7.07 -34.38 8.95
N LEU A 236 -7.19 -33.88 10.17
CA LEU A 236 -6.06 -33.65 11.08
C LEU A 236 -6.15 -34.58 12.30
N GLU A 237 -5.10 -35.33 12.59
CA GLU A 237 -4.98 -36.06 13.86
C GLU A 237 -4.41 -35.11 14.92
N ILE A 238 -5.12 -34.95 16.04
CA ILE A 238 -4.81 -33.94 17.07
C ILE A 238 -4.36 -34.53 18.41
N GLY A 239 -4.00 -35.82 18.43
CA GLY A 239 -3.68 -36.57 19.65
C GLY A 239 -4.90 -37.12 20.39
N ASP A 240 -4.71 -37.66 21.59
CA ASP A 240 -5.79 -38.32 22.34
C ASP A 240 -6.92 -37.34 22.75
N THR A 241 -8.16 -37.71 22.47
CA THR A 241 -9.41 -37.04 22.85
C THR A 241 -10.42 -38.02 23.47
N ALA A 242 -10.04 -39.27 23.75
CA ALA A 242 -10.94 -40.33 24.19
C ALA A 242 -11.61 -40.03 25.53
N THR A 243 -10.93 -39.30 26.43
CA THR A 243 -11.44 -38.90 27.74
C THR A 243 -12.13 -37.54 27.75
N PHE A 244 -12.16 -36.83 26.62
CA PHE A 244 -12.75 -35.48 26.57
C PHE A 244 -14.26 -35.55 26.42
N SER A 245 -14.92 -34.45 26.74
CA SER A 245 -16.34 -34.25 26.50
C SER A 245 -16.67 -34.41 25.01
N ARG A 246 -17.90 -34.84 24.68
CA ARG A 246 -18.31 -35.01 23.29
C ARG A 246 -18.36 -33.66 22.57
N TYR A 247 -17.79 -33.59 21.37
CA TYR A 247 -17.93 -32.44 20.48
C TYR A 247 -19.39 -32.23 20.09
N LEU A 248 -19.88 -30.98 20.16
CA LEU A 248 -21.23 -30.62 19.74
C LEU A 248 -21.19 -29.85 18.42
N ARG A 249 -20.48 -28.72 18.37
CA ARG A 249 -20.38 -27.85 17.18
C ARG A 249 -19.34 -26.75 17.35
N GLY A 250 -19.09 -26.04 16.25
CA GLY A 250 -18.29 -24.82 16.24
C GLY A 250 -16.79 -25.09 16.43
N GLY A 251 -16.08 -24.02 16.72
CA GLY A 251 -14.64 -24.02 16.96
C GLY A 251 -13.79 -23.60 15.76
N ALA A 252 -12.61 -23.11 16.08
CA ALA A 252 -11.54 -22.81 15.15
C ALA A 252 -10.25 -23.50 15.60
N ILE A 253 -9.48 -23.97 14.63
CA ILE A 253 -8.10 -24.39 14.81
C ILE A 253 -7.20 -23.26 14.32
N THR A 254 -6.16 -22.92 15.08
CA THR A 254 -5.23 -21.83 14.77
C THR A 254 -3.81 -22.35 14.89
N GLU A 255 -2.99 -22.15 13.86
CA GLU A 255 -1.57 -22.43 13.89
C GLU A 255 -0.86 -21.61 14.99
N VAL A 256 0.14 -22.22 15.62
CA VAL A 256 1.00 -21.58 16.59
C VAL A 256 2.42 -21.60 16.05
N LYS A 257 2.95 -20.41 15.73
CA LYS A 257 4.31 -20.28 15.23
C LYS A 257 5.32 -20.82 16.24
N ARG A 258 6.25 -21.65 15.76
CA ARG A 258 7.32 -22.22 16.58
C ARG A 258 8.44 -21.19 16.75
N PRO A 259 8.84 -20.85 17.99
CA PRO A 259 10.06 -20.10 18.21
C PRO A 259 11.26 -20.87 17.64
N LYS A 260 12.19 -20.16 17.01
CA LYS A 260 13.41 -20.72 16.42
C LYS A 260 14.63 -20.12 17.10
N THR A 261 15.51 -20.98 17.61
CA THR A 261 16.80 -20.54 18.14
C THR A 261 17.84 -20.59 17.02
N VAL A 262 18.51 -19.46 16.80
CA VAL A 262 19.66 -19.34 15.90
C VAL A 262 20.94 -19.12 16.71
N ARG A 263 22.08 -19.49 16.11
CA ARG A 263 23.39 -19.37 16.73
C ARG A 263 24.28 -18.56 15.82
N HIS A 264 24.65 -17.35 16.23
CA HIS A 264 25.66 -16.58 15.51
C HIS A 264 27.04 -16.87 16.10
N VAL A 265 28.05 -16.75 15.23
CA VAL A 265 29.45 -16.99 15.55
C VAL A 265 30.13 -15.62 15.65
N ASP A 266 31.09 -15.52 16.57
CA ASP A 266 31.86 -14.31 16.79
C ASP A 266 32.57 -13.79 15.53
N ALA A 267 32.65 -12.46 15.39
CA ALA A 267 33.22 -11.80 14.23
C ALA A 267 34.71 -12.15 13.97
N GLU A 268 35.56 -12.31 14.99
CA GLU A 268 36.95 -12.78 14.83
C GLU A 268 36.98 -14.21 14.34
N THR A 269 36.10 -15.07 14.84
CA THR A 269 36.02 -16.46 14.35
C THR A 269 35.55 -16.49 12.91
N VAL A 270 34.62 -15.62 12.51
CA VAL A 270 34.14 -15.56 11.12
C VAL A 270 35.17 -14.91 10.20
N VAL A 271 35.88 -13.88 10.64
CA VAL A 271 37.00 -13.30 9.89
C VAL A 271 38.16 -14.28 9.80
N GLY A 272 38.46 -15.00 10.87
CA GLY A 272 39.39 -16.13 10.89
C GLY A 272 38.94 -17.19 9.88
N LEU A 273 37.68 -17.61 9.91
CA LEU A 273 37.10 -18.53 8.93
C LEU A 273 37.11 -17.95 7.50
N ALA A 274 36.96 -16.64 7.30
CA ALA A 274 37.01 -15.98 6.00
C ALA A 274 38.45 -15.82 5.48
N GLN A 275 39.42 -15.69 6.39
CA GLN A 275 40.85 -15.70 6.10
C GLN A 275 41.35 -17.15 5.88
N ASP A 276 40.78 -18.11 6.61
CA ASP A 276 41.01 -19.55 6.54
C ASP A 276 40.25 -20.20 5.36
N LEU A 277 39.16 -19.57 4.89
CA LEU A 277 38.59 -19.69 3.55
C LEU A 277 39.61 -19.06 2.59
N GLU A 278 40.77 -19.69 2.44
CA GLU A 278 41.91 -19.16 1.74
C GLU A 278 41.54 -18.55 0.36
N PRO A 279 41.86 -17.27 0.12
CA PRO A 279 42.02 -16.78 -1.24
C PRO A 279 43.48 -16.91 -1.73
N LEU A 280 44.41 -17.54 -0.99
CA LEU A 280 45.86 -17.30 -1.19
C LEU A 280 46.83 -18.49 -1.09
N LYS A 281 46.40 -19.73 -0.82
CA LYS A 281 47.24 -20.93 -1.06
C LYS A 281 46.53 -22.03 -1.85
N TRP A 282 45.80 -21.62 -2.88
CA TRP A 282 45.41 -22.55 -3.94
C TRP A 282 46.63 -23.30 -4.46
N THR A 283 46.50 -24.62 -4.58
CA THR A 283 47.39 -25.38 -5.45
C THR A 283 47.28 -24.82 -6.88
N GLU A 284 48.32 -24.96 -7.73
CA GLU A 284 48.24 -24.42 -9.11
C GLU A 284 46.99 -24.91 -9.87
N GLU A 285 46.49 -26.09 -9.53
CA GLU A 285 45.30 -26.71 -10.13
C GLU A 285 43.98 -26.03 -9.70
N GLU A 286 43.85 -25.53 -8.46
CA GLU A 286 42.64 -24.83 -7.99
C GLU A 286 42.58 -23.36 -8.44
N ARG A 287 43.74 -22.71 -8.62
CA ARG A 287 43.81 -21.37 -9.27
C ARG A 287 43.24 -21.38 -10.69
N LEU A 288 43.33 -22.53 -11.36
CA LEU A 288 42.81 -22.75 -12.71
C LEU A 288 41.28 -22.96 -12.71
N GLU A 289 40.67 -23.39 -11.59
CA GLU A 289 39.23 -23.70 -11.51
C GLU A 289 38.34 -22.53 -11.04
N GLN A 290 38.84 -21.62 -10.18
CA GLN A 290 38.10 -20.42 -9.73
C GLN A 290 39.01 -19.18 -9.62
N PRO A 291 39.45 -18.57 -10.73
CA PRO A 291 40.35 -17.42 -10.69
C PRO A 291 39.70 -16.20 -10.00
N LEU A 292 40.51 -15.39 -9.30
CA LEU A 292 40.10 -14.09 -8.79
C LEU A 292 39.61 -13.22 -9.95
N ASP A 293 38.43 -12.64 -9.82
CA ASP A 293 37.93 -11.67 -10.80
C ASP A 293 38.62 -10.32 -10.61
N GLU A 294 39.78 -10.15 -11.27
CA GLU A 294 40.56 -8.92 -11.21
C GLU A 294 39.77 -7.71 -11.73
N ALA A 295 38.86 -7.90 -12.68
CA ALA A 295 38.04 -6.82 -13.23
C ALA A 295 37.02 -6.33 -12.20
N LEU A 296 36.40 -7.25 -11.46
CA LEU A 296 35.53 -6.93 -10.33
C LEU A 296 36.30 -6.17 -9.25
N VAL A 297 37.44 -6.71 -8.78
CA VAL A 297 38.25 -6.07 -7.72
C VAL A 297 38.70 -4.67 -8.13
N ARG A 298 39.13 -4.50 -9.38
CA ARG A 298 39.52 -3.20 -9.91
C ARG A 298 38.36 -2.22 -9.93
N THR A 299 37.18 -2.65 -10.35
CA THR A 299 35.97 -1.81 -10.39
C THR A 299 35.55 -1.39 -8.98
N VAL A 300 35.58 -2.31 -8.02
CA VAL A 300 35.33 -2.02 -6.61
C VAL A 300 36.32 -0.99 -6.09
N ALA A 301 37.62 -1.17 -6.34
CA ALA A 301 38.65 -0.24 -5.91
C ALA A 301 38.44 1.18 -6.49
N LEU A 302 38.11 1.28 -7.78
CA LEU A 302 37.85 2.55 -8.45
C LEU A 302 36.63 3.30 -7.89
N SER A 303 35.60 2.58 -7.46
CA SER A 303 34.40 3.20 -6.87
C SER A 303 34.50 3.46 -5.36
N SER A 304 35.51 2.90 -4.68
CA SER A 304 35.54 2.77 -3.21
C SER A 304 35.57 4.08 -2.42
N ALA A 305 36.07 5.16 -3.02
CA ALA A 305 36.06 6.50 -2.43
C ALA A 305 34.68 7.19 -2.51
N GLY A 306 33.76 6.60 -3.26
CA GLY A 306 32.43 7.13 -3.50
C GLY A 306 31.49 6.98 -2.29
N VAL A 307 30.55 7.92 -2.20
CA VAL A 307 29.46 7.92 -1.24
C VAL A 307 28.17 8.14 -2.01
N LEU A 308 27.32 7.10 -2.05
CA LEU A 308 26.09 7.11 -2.84
C LEU A 308 24.87 6.97 -1.94
N SER A 309 24.00 8.00 -1.94
CA SER A 309 22.74 7.99 -1.20
C SER A 309 21.83 6.79 -1.47
N PRO A 310 21.70 6.22 -2.69
CA PRO A 310 20.88 5.01 -2.87
C PRO A 310 21.43 3.76 -2.20
N MET A 311 22.76 3.60 -2.16
CA MET A 311 23.42 2.47 -1.49
C MET A 311 23.24 2.58 0.02
N VAL A 312 23.41 3.80 0.54
CA VAL A 312 23.15 4.16 1.94
C VAL A 312 21.69 3.90 2.32
N ALA A 313 20.73 4.31 1.47
CA ALA A 313 19.30 4.12 1.70
C ALA A 313 18.96 2.62 1.77
N MET A 314 19.48 1.82 0.84
CA MET A 314 19.26 0.37 0.83
C MET A 314 19.86 -0.29 2.08
N LEU A 315 21.19 -0.19 2.27
CA LEU A 315 21.87 -0.93 3.32
C LEU A 315 21.55 -0.40 4.72
N GLY A 316 21.37 0.91 4.87
CA GLY A 316 20.99 1.52 6.15
C GLY A 316 19.58 1.10 6.59
N ALA A 317 18.67 0.90 5.63
CA ALA A 317 17.35 0.39 5.91
C ALA A 317 17.34 -1.10 6.29
N VAL A 318 18.14 -1.93 5.61
CA VAL A 318 18.31 -3.35 5.98
C VAL A 318 18.95 -3.46 7.36
N ALA A 319 20.02 -2.72 7.63
CA ALA A 319 20.68 -2.68 8.94
C ALA A 319 19.71 -2.24 10.05
N ALA A 320 18.91 -1.19 9.82
CA ALA A 320 17.90 -0.78 10.78
C ALA A 320 16.84 -1.87 11.00
N GLN A 321 16.42 -2.58 9.96
CA GLN A 321 15.51 -3.72 10.12
C GLN A 321 16.13 -4.82 10.98
N GLU A 322 17.41 -5.16 10.78
CA GLU A 322 18.11 -6.16 11.60
C GLU A 322 18.21 -5.73 13.08
N VAL A 323 18.42 -4.44 13.37
CA VAL A 323 18.32 -3.92 14.75
C VAL A 323 16.94 -4.15 15.34
N LEU A 324 15.86 -3.92 14.58
CA LEU A 324 14.50 -4.20 15.05
C LEU A 324 14.31 -5.69 15.33
N LYS A 325 14.86 -6.59 14.51
CA LYS A 325 14.80 -8.04 14.74
C LYS A 325 15.53 -8.42 16.02
N ALA A 326 16.74 -7.88 16.23
CA ALA A 326 17.55 -8.09 17.43
C ALA A 326 16.77 -7.73 18.72
N ILE A 327 16.06 -6.59 18.69
CA ILE A 327 15.28 -6.09 19.83
C ILE A 327 13.98 -6.88 20.03
N SER A 328 13.18 -6.98 18.97
CA SER A 328 11.81 -7.51 19.06
C SER A 328 11.78 -9.03 19.21
N ARG A 329 12.82 -9.72 18.73
CA ARG A 329 12.84 -11.17 18.48
C ARG A 329 11.78 -11.58 17.44
N THR A 330 11.37 -10.66 16.57
CA THR A 330 10.45 -10.88 15.46
C THR A 330 11.24 -10.89 14.15
N PHE A 331 10.87 -11.80 13.27
CA PHE A 331 11.49 -12.18 12.01
C PHE A 331 12.86 -12.86 12.12
N MET A 332 13.20 -13.62 11.08
CA MET A 332 14.49 -14.31 11.01
C MET A 332 15.63 -13.30 10.81
N PRO A 333 16.66 -13.31 11.66
CA PRO A 333 17.82 -12.44 11.49
C PRO A 333 18.68 -12.89 10.31
N LEU A 334 19.42 -11.94 9.74
CA LEU A 334 20.46 -12.24 8.75
C LEU A 334 21.54 -13.14 9.39
N ASP A 335 21.92 -14.21 8.68
CA ASP A 335 22.88 -15.23 9.16
C ASP A 335 23.99 -15.43 8.11
N GLN A 336 25.11 -14.71 8.15
CA GLN A 336 25.42 -13.52 8.97
C GLN A 336 25.84 -12.32 8.13
N TRP A 337 26.35 -12.58 6.92
CA TRP A 337 26.86 -11.56 6.00
C TRP A 337 25.88 -11.35 4.86
N LEU A 338 25.69 -10.08 4.51
CA LEU A 338 25.07 -9.65 3.27
C LEU A 338 26.07 -8.78 2.54
N TYR A 339 26.44 -9.19 1.33
CA TYR A 339 27.14 -8.33 0.37
C TYR A 339 26.14 -7.87 -0.69
N PHE A 340 26.20 -6.60 -1.06
CA PHE A 340 25.35 -6.02 -2.08
C PHE A 340 26.17 -5.12 -3.00
N ASP A 341 26.01 -5.30 -4.30
CA ASP A 341 26.58 -4.41 -5.31
C ASP A 341 25.54 -3.92 -6.31
N ALA A 342 25.82 -2.75 -6.88
CA ALA A 342 25.06 -2.16 -7.96
C ALA A 342 25.99 -1.76 -9.12
N LEU A 343 26.97 -2.61 -9.43
CA LEU A 343 27.99 -2.30 -10.44
C LEU A 343 27.40 -2.05 -11.84
N GLU A 344 26.18 -2.53 -12.10
CA GLU A 344 25.47 -2.30 -13.37
C GLU A 344 25.04 -0.84 -13.58
N CYS A 345 25.20 0.01 -12.56
CA CYS A 345 25.10 1.46 -12.69
C CYS A 345 26.26 2.06 -13.50
N LEU A 346 27.41 1.38 -13.60
CA LEU A 346 28.54 1.80 -14.42
C LEU A 346 28.34 1.41 -15.89
N PRO A 347 28.90 2.18 -16.85
CA PRO A 347 28.92 1.81 -18.27
C PRO A 347 29.41 0.36 -18.50
N GLU A 348 28.82 -0.38 -19.45
CA GLU A 348 29.21 -1.78 -19.71
C GLU A 348 30.55 -1.85 -20.48
N ASP A 349 30.86 -0.82 -21.26
CA ASP A 349 32.14 -0.68 -21.96
C ASP A 349 33.13 0.04 -21.03
N GLY A 350 34.13 -0.68 -20.51
CA GLY A 350 35.15 -0.15 -19.58
C GLY A 350 35.97 1.04 -20.12
N GLU A 351 35.88 1.35 -21.43
CA GLU A 351 36.46 2.55 -22.04
C GLU A 351 35.68 3.85 -21.72
N LEU A 352 34.48 3.74 -21.17
CA LEU A 352 33.61 4.88 -20.80
C LEU A 352 33.62 5.20 -19.30
N LEU A 353 34.48 4.57 -18.50
CA LEU A 353 34.67 4.99 -17.10
C LEU A 353 35.19 6.43 -17.07
N PRO A 354 34.71 7.26 -16.13
CA PRO A 354 35.14 8.65 -16.02
C PRO A 354 36.65 8.74 -15.75
N SER A 355 37.29 9.76 -16.32
CA SER A 355 38.72 9.99 -16.10
C SER A 355 38.99 10.43 -14.65
N PRO A 356 40.22 10.29 -14.14
CA PRO A 356 40.57 10.82 -12.81
C PRO A 356 40.29 12.34 -12.66
N GLU A 357 40.37 13.10 -13.75
CA GLU A 357 40.03 14.52 -13.76
C GLU A 357 38.51 14.74 -13.61
N ASP A 358 37.68 13.92 -14.27
CA ASP A 358 36.23 13.98 -14.15
C ASP A 358 35.76 13.62 -12.73
N CYS A 359 36.43 12.67 -12.08
CA CYS A 359 36.17 12.22 -10.72
C CYS A 359 36.79 13.09 -9.62
N SER A 360 37.55 14.12 -9.98
CA SER A 360 38.20 14.99 -8.99
C SER A 360 37.16 15.75 -8.14
N PRO A 361 37.36 15.87 -6.81
CA PRO A 361 36.47 16.62 -5.94
C PRO A 361 36.33 18.08 -6.39
N ARG A 362 35.11 18.63 -6.29
CA ARG A 362 34.79 20.01 -6.70
C ARG A 362 34.58 20.94 -5.51
N GLY A 363 34.68 20.43 -4.28
CA GLY A 363 34.29 21.18 -3.08
C GLY A 363 32.79 21.38 -3.05
N SER A 364 32.05 20.33 -3.41
CA SER A 364 30.59 20.33 -3.54
C SER A 364 29.96 19.21 -2.75
N ARG A 365 28.67 19.35 -2.44
CA ARG A 365 27.89 18.28 -1.79
C ARG A 365 27.79 16.99 -2.61
N TYR A 366 28.15 17.03 -3.89
CA TYR A 366 28.10 15.88 -4.80
C TYR A 366 29.45 15.17 -4.96
N ASP A 367 30.50 15.58 -4.25
CA ASP A 367 31.85 15.04 -4.42
C ASP A 367 31.91 13.51 -4.24
N GLY A 368 31.12 12.96 -3.32
CA GLY A 368 31.01 11.51 -3.11
C GLY A 368 30.41 10.76 -4.32
N GLN A 369 29.53 11.41 -5.08
CA GLN A 369 28.91 10.83 -6.29
C GLN A 369 29.77 11.06 -7.53
N ILE A 370 30.40 12.24 -7.63
CA ILE A 370 31.37 12.59 -8.68
C ILE A 370 32.55 11.63 -8.67
N ALA A 371 33.01 11.19 -7.50
CA ALA A 371 34.06 10.19 -7.37
C ALA A 371 33.76 8.85 -8.08
N VAL A 372 32.48 8.53 -8.33
CA VAL A 372 32.07 7.28 -9.02
C VAL A 372 31.71 7.54 -10.48
N PHE A 373 30.91 8.57 -10.75
CA PHE A 373 30.29 8.77 -12.08
C PHE A 373 30.89 9.95 -12.87
N GLY A 374 31.73 10.76 -12.24
CA GLY A 374 32.33 11.97 -12.83
C GLY A 374 31.38 13.17 -12.87
N ALA A 375 31.97 14.37 -12.98
CA ALA A 375 31.24 15.64 -12.97
C ALA A 375 30.23 15.78 -14.12
N GLY A 376 30.54 15.22 -15.31
CA GLY A 376 29.64 15.27 -16.46
C GLY A 376 28.33 14.50 -16.25
N PHE A 377 28.37 13.39 -15.51
CA PHE A 377 27.14 12.67 -15.14
C PHE A 377 26.32 13.45 -14.09
N GLN A 378 26.99 14.07 -13.12
CA GLN A 378 26.34 14.92 -12.13
C GLN A 378 25.61 16.11 -12.79
N GLU A 379 26.20 16.70 -13.83
CA GLU A 379 25.57 17.76 -14.62
C GLU A 379 24.36 17.25 -15.42
N LYS A 380 24.40 16.01 -15.94
CA LYS A 380 23.23 15.40 -16.60
C LYS A 380 22.06 15.22 -15.63
N LEU A 381 22.33 14.77 -14.41
CA LEU A 381 21.32 14.64 -13.35
C LEU A 381 20.67 15.98 -13.00
N SER A 382 21.48 17.04 -12.86
CA SER A 382 20.98 18.36 -12.48
C SER A 382 20.06 18.99 -13.54
N ARG A 383 20.18 18.59 -14.80
CA ARG A 383 19.36 19.08 -15.92
C ARG A 383 18.05 18.34 -16.13
N GLN A 384 17.77 17.28 -15.38
CA GLN A 384 16.56 16.48 -15.59
C GLN A 384 15.29 17.21 -15.13
N HIS A 385 14.20 17.00 -15.85
CA HIS A 385 12.84 17.32 -15.44
C HIS A 385 12.08 16.04 -15.07
N TYR A 386 11.87 15.79 -13.78
CA TYR A 386 11.19 14.57 -13.31
C TYR A 386 9.82 14.85 -12.70
N LEU A 387 8.88 13.93 -12.92
CA LEU A 387 7.62 13.88 -12.20
C LEU A 387 7.67 12.76 -11.15
N LEU A 388 7.44 13.10 -9.89
CA LEU A 388 7.12 12.17 -8.83
C LEU A 388 5.60 12.15 -8.60
N VAL A 389 5.00 10.98 -8.73
CA VAL A 389 3.56 10.78 -8.44
C VAL A 389 3.42 10.03 -7.13
N GLY A 390 2.85 10.70 -6.13
CA GLY A 390 2.76 10.24 -4.74
C GLY A 390 3.87 10.83 -3.87
N ALA A 391 3.47 11.55 -2.82
CA ALA A 391 4.27 12.12 -1.74
C ALA A 391 4.02 11.40 -0.40
N GLY A 392 3.58 10.14 -0.46
CA GLY A 392 3.46 9.23 0.68
C GLY A 392 4.81 8.68 1.15
N ALA A 393 4.82 7.49 1.77
CA ALA A 393 6.02 6.91 2.39
C ALA A 393 7.21 6.80 1.40
N ILE A 394 7.00 6.11 0.28
CA ILE A 394 8.02 5.95 -0.76
C ILE A 394 8.35 7.30 -1.40
N GLY A 395 7.34 8.16 -1.60
CA GLY A 395 7.51 9.50 -2.17
C GLY A 395 8.46 10.37 -1.37
N CYS A 396 8.34 10.39 -0.04
CA CYS A 396 9.27 11.09 0.85
C CYS A 396 10.71 10.58 0.73
N GLU A 397 10.90 9.26 0.66
CA GLU A 397 12.23 8.64 0.51
C GLU A 397 12.84 8.92 -0.87
N LEU A 398 12.03 8.90 -1.93
CA LEU A 398 12.47 9.27 -3.28
C LEU A 398 12.83 10.76 -3.35
N LEU A 399 12.05 11.66 -2.73
CA LEU A 399 12.37 13.09 -2.70
C LEU A 399 13.68 13.37 -1.96
N LYS A 400 13.89 12.72 -0.81
CA LYS A 400 15.18 12.76 -0.11
C LYS A 400 16.31 12.31 -1.04
N GLY A 401 16.12 11.18 -1.71
CA GLY A 401 17.08 10.65 -2.67
C GLY A 401 17.37 11.62 -3.81
N PHE A 402 16.34 12.17 -4.45
CA PHE A 402 16.44 13.14 -5.55
C PHE A 402 17.20 14.41 -5.11
N ALA A 403 16.94 14.90 -3.90
CA ALA A 403 17.68 16.01 -3.32
C ALA A 403 19.17 15.70 -3.14
N LEU A 404 19.50 14.53 -2.59
CA LEU A 404 20.87 14.11 -2.34
C LEU A 404 21.66 13.84 -3.64
N VAL A 405 21.03 13.22 -4.64
CA VAL A 405 21.70 12.95 -5.94
C VAL A 405 21.72 14.17 -6.86
N GLY A 406 21.02 15.25 -6.51
CA GLY A 406 20.93 16.48 -7.29
C GLY A 406 20.10 16.36 -8.56
N LEU A 407 19.06 15.51 -8.56
CA LEU A 407 18.15 15.35 -9.71
C LEU A 407 17.35 16.64 -9.92
N GLY A 408 17.54 17.29 -11.07
CA GLY A 408 16.84 18.54 -11.39
C GLY A 408 17.28 19.77 -10.58
N ALA A 409 18.45 19.71 -9.93
CA ALA A 409 19.00 20.82 -9.13
C ALA A 409 19.67 21.93 -9.97
N GLY A 410 19.77 21.76 -11.29
CA GLY A 410 20.36 22.74 -12.19
C GLY A 410 19.35 23.78 -12.65
N ASN A 411 19.83 24.93 -13.13
CA ASN A 411 18.99 26.05 -13.60
C ASN A 411 17.99 25.67 -14.72
N SER A 412 18.25 24.59 -15.45
CA SER A 412 17.41 24.07 -16.53
C SER A 412 16.82 22.70 -16.21
N GLY A 413 16.81 22.28 -14.95
CA GLY A 413 16.14 21.08 -14.46
C GLY A 413 14.95 21.45 -13.58
N GLY A 414 14.25 20.45 -13.08
CA GLY A 414 13.19 20.69 -12.10
C GLY A 414 12.47 19.42 -11.70
N LEU A 415 11.79 19.49 -10.55
CA LEU A 415 11.03 18.38 -10.00
C LEU A 415 9.58 18.79 -9.84
N THR A 416 8.66 17.97 -10.30
CA THR A 416 7.22 18.12 -10.01
C THR A 416 6.79 16.99 -9.09
N VAL A 417 6.07 17.32 -8.02
CA VAL A 417 5.51 16.34 -7.08
C VAL A 417 3.99 16.45 -7.11
N ALA A 418 3.30 15.37 -7.49
CA ALA A 418 1.85 15.31 -7.55
C ALA A 418 1.30 14.39 -6.45
N ASP A 419 0.52 14.93 -5.51
CA ASP A 419 -0.18 14.17 -4.47
C ASP A 419 -1.40 14.97 -3.98
N MET A 420 -2.58 14.35 -3.97
CA MET A 420 -3.85 14.98 -3.61
C MET A 420 -4.17 14.89 -2.11
N ASP A 421 -3.45 14.05 -1.36
CA ASP A 421 -3.74 13.77 0.02
C ASP A 421 -3.21 14.86 0.95
N HIS A 422 -3.78 14.87 2.15
CA HIS A 422 -3.33 15.69 3.26
C HIS A 422 -2.59 14.83 4.29
N ILE A 423 -1.76 15.46 5.10
CA ILE A 423 -0.93 14.78 6.11
C ILE A 423 -1.80 14.37 7.30
N GLU A 424 -1.69 13.11 7.72
CA GLU A 424 -2.35 12.56 8.90
C GLU A 424 -1.33 12.17 9.99
N LEU A 425 -1.76 11.99 11.24
CA LEU A 425 -0.88 11.52 12.31
C LEU A 425 -0.26 10.15 12.00
N SER A 426 -1.07 9.23 11.45
CA SER A 426 -0.67 7.87 11.06
C SER A 426 0.46 7.85 10.02
N ASN A 427 0.74 8.97 9.35
CA ASN A 427 1.74 9.09 8.31
C ASN A 427 3.16 9.30 8.88
N LEU A 428 3.28 9.96 10.02
CA LEU A 428 4.55 10.44 10.57
C LEU A 428 5.54 9.32 10.92
N SER A 429 5.06 8.10 11.17
CA SER A 429 5.90 6.92 11.44
C SER A 429 6.75 6.46 10.25
N ARG A 430 6.48 6.95 9.03
CA ARG A 430 7.22 6.55 7.82
C ARG A 430 7.35 7.62 6.74
N GLN A 431 6.67 8.76 6.89
CA GLN A 431 6.74 9.91 5.99
C GLN A 431 7.55 11.02 6.66
N PHE A 432 8.86 10.77 6.78
CA PHE A 432 9.76 11.53 7.66
C PHE A 432 9.99 12.99 7.25
N LEU A 433 9.54 13.41 6.06
CA LEU A 433 9.56 14.81 5.64
C LEU A 433 8.52 15.66 6.38
N PHE A 434 7.53 15.03 7.01
CA PHE A 434 6.44 15.70 7.71
C PHE A 434 6.71 15.81 9.21
N ARG A 435 6.11 16.81 9.86
CA ARG A 435 6.12 16.98 11.31
C ARG A 435 4.70 17.08 11.85
N SER A 436 4.57 16.97 13.18
CA SER A 436 3.26 17.08 13.84
C SER A 436 2.54 18.41 13.54
N GLN A 437 3.29 19.50 13.33
CA GLN A 437 2.68 20.79 12.93
C GLN A 437 2.13 20.82 11.49
N ASP A 438 2.47 19.83 10.66
CA ASP A 438 2.04 19.78 9.26
C ASP A 438 0.74 18.99 9.05
N ILE A 439 0.19 18.37 10.11
CA ILE A 439 -1.05 17.60 10.04
C ILE A 439 -2.18 18.48 9.47
N GLY A 440 -2.91 17.92 8.50
CA GLY A 440 -3.98 18.60 7.77
C GLY A 440 -3.52 19.48 6.61
N ARG A 441 -2.21 19.60 6.34
CA ARG A 441 -1.67 20.31 5.15
C ARG A 441 -1.52 19.35 3.96
N PRO A 442 -1.53 19.84 2.71
CA PRO A 442 -1.31 19.01 1.52
C PRO A 442 0.09 18.37 1.52
N LYS A 443 0.17 17.05 1.27
CA LYS A 443 1.44 16.30 1.28
C LYS A 443 2.43 16.86 0.26
N ALA A 444 1.98 17.11 -0.97
CA ALA A 444 2.84 17.59 -2.05
C ALA A 444 3.57 18.90 -1.70
N GLU A 445 2.86 19.87 -1.10
CA GLU A 445 3.42 21.18 -0.73
C GLU A 445 4.48 21.06 0.38
N VAL A 446 4.17 20.33 1.44
CA VAL A 446 5.09 20.15 2.57
C VAL A 446 6.30 19.33 2.15
N ALA A 447 6.10 18.27 1.35
CA ALA A 447 7.19 17.44 0.84
C ALA A 447 8.12 18.23 -0.09
N ALA A 448 7.58 19.08 -0.95
CA ALA A 448 8.35 19.97 -1.81
C ALA A 448 9.21 20.95 -0.98
N ALA A 449 8.62 21.61 0.01
CA ALA A 449 9.35 22.52 0.90
C ALA A 449 10.44 21.80 1.69
N ALA A 450 10.17 20.59 2.20
CA ALA A 450 11.16 19.79 2.90
C ALA A 450 12.32 19.38 1.99
N ALA A 451 12.05 18.97 0.75
CA ALA A 451 13.09 18.64 -0.23
C ALA A 451 13.99 19.84 -0.56
N GLN A 452 13.41 21.04 -0.67
CA GLN A 452 14.18 22.29 -0.83
C GLN A 452 15.02 22.63 0.41
N GLY A 453 14.54 22.28 1.61
CA GLY A 453 15.32 22.37 2.84
C GLY A 453 16.55 21.43 2.85
N LEU A 454 16.40 20.22 2.29
CA LEU A 454 17.51 19.27 2.13
C LEU A 454 18.51 19.77 1.08
N ASN A 455 18.02 20.34 -0.02
CA ASN A 455 18.84 20.88 -1.07
C ASN A 455 18.27 22.21 -1.64
N PRO A 456 18.87 23.36 -1.26
CA PRO A 456 18.41 24.68 -1.70
C PRO A 456 18.44 24.90 -3.21
N ASP A 457 19.24 24.12 -3.95
CA ASP A 457 19.33 24.22 -5.41
C ASP A 457 18.12 23.60 -6.12
N LEU A 458 17.29 22.81 -5.42
CA LEU A 458 16.11 22.20 -6.01
C LEU A 458 14.98 23.21 -6.26
N GLN A 459 14.42 23.13 -7.46
CA GLN A 459 13.13 23.74 -7.79
C GLN A 459 12.06 22.65 -7.82
N VAL A 460 11.21 22.63 -6.79
CA VAL A 460 10.16 21.62 -6.64
C VAL A 460 8.80 22.27 -6.77
N ILE A 461 8.01 21.83 -7.76
CA ILE A 461 6.65 22.31 -8.03
C ILE A 461 5.67 21.31 -7.42
N PRO A 462 4.91 21.69 -6.37
CA PRO A 462 3.86 20.85 -5.82
C PRO A 462 2.56 20.97 -6.61
N LEU A 463 1.92 19.84 -6.90
CA LEU A 463 0.58 19.76 -7.48
C LEU A 463 -0.31 18.91 -6.57
N THR A 464 -1.43 19.49 -6.14
CA THR A 464 -2.36 18.90 -5.16
C THR A 464 -3.60 18.27 -5.80
N TYR A 465 -3.57 18.09 -7.12
CA TYR A 465 -4.67 17.52 -7.90
C TYR A 465 -4.43 16.02 -8.13
N PRO A 466 -5.49 15.19 -8.13
CA PRO A 466 -5.38 13.78 -8.50
C PRO A 466 -4.74 13.64 -9.87
N LEU A 467 -3.92 12.61 -10.09
CA LEU A 467 -3.39 12.27 -11.40
C LEU A 467 -4.24 11.15 -11.97
N ASP A 468 -5.36 11.51 -12.60
CA ASP A 468 -6.37 10.61 -13.16
C ASP A 468 -6.99 11.23 -14.43
N PRO A 469 -7.93 10.55 -15.13
CA PRO A 469 -8.54 11.06 -16.36
C PRO A 469 -9.25 12.43 -16.22
N THR A 470 -9.67 12.82 -15.01
CA THR A 470 -10.40 14.08 -14.78
C THR A 470 -9.49 15.32 -14.83
N THR A 471 -8.18 15.13 -14.63
CA THR A 471 -7.17 16.21 -14.56
C THR A 471 -6.20 16.21 -15.75
N GLU A 472 -6.54 15.53 -16.85
CA GLU A 472 -5.71 15.51 -18.07
C GLU A 472 -5.50 16.91 -18.69
N HIS A 473 -6.35 17.88 -18.39
CA HIS A 473 -6.13 19.28 -18.78
C HIS A 473 -4.94 19.94 -18.05
N ILE A 474 -4.54 19.41 -16.88
CA ILE A 474 -3.34 19.80 -16.13
C ILE A 474 -2.16 18.93 -16.58
N TYR A 475 -2.35 17.61 -16.55
CA TYR A 475 -1.32 16.62 -16.88
C TYR A 475 -1.39 16.15 -18.33
N GLY A 476 -1.63 17.11 -19.24
CA GLY A 476 -1.80 16.85 -20.67
C GLY A 476 -0.48 16.78 -21.43
N ASP A 477 -0.57 16.92 -22.76
CA ASP A 477 0.58 16.86 -23.67
C ASP A 477 1.68 17.86 -23.31
N ASN A 478 1.31 19.10 -22.98
CA ASN A 478 2.26 20.15 -22.64
C ASN A 478 3.06 19.83 -21.38
N PHE A 479 2.48 19.07 -20.44
CA PHE A 479 3.14 18.66 -19.22
C PHE A 479 4.04 17.45 -19.47
N PHE A 480 3.45 16.31 -19.89
CA PHE A 480 4.21 15.07 -20.02
C PHE A 480 5.27 15.14 -21.12
N SER A 481 5.10 15.94 -22.16
CA SER A 481 6.15 16.09 -23.19
C SER A 481 7.45 16.67 -22.63
N CYS A 482 7.35 17.50 -21.58
CA CYS A 482 8.48 18.22 -20.98
C CYS A 482 9.20 17.44 -19.86
N VAL A 483 8.64 16.33 -19.35
CA VAL A 483 9.34 15.50 -18.36
C VAL A 483 10.28 14.51 -19.03
N ASP A 484 11.45 14.29 -18.46
CA ASP A 484 12.43 13.30 -18.92
C ASP A 484 12.11 11.89 -18.39
N GLY A 485 11.44 11.79 -17.24
CA GLY A 485 11.03 10.53 -16.64
C GLY A 485 10.01 10.71 -15.52
N VAL A 486 9.42 9.58 -15.11
CA VAL A 486 8.39 9.52 -14.07
C VAL A 486 8.81 8.51 -13.00
N ALA A 487 8.69 8.90 -11.73
CA ALA A 487 8.75 7.99 -10.59
C ALA A 487 7.37 7.88 -9.95
N ALA A 488 6.87 6.66 -9.79
CA ALA A 488 5.56 6.37 -9.21
C ALA A 488 5.70 5.71 -7.84
N ALA A 489 5.16 6.38 -6.82
CA ALA A 489 5.14 5.99 -5.42
C ALA A 489 3.68 5.89 -4.93
N LEU A 490 2.90 5.06 -5.62
CA LEU A 490 1.44 4.98 -5.50
C LEU A 490 1.03 3.81 -4.60
N ASP A 491 -0.15 3.90 -4.00
CA ASP A 491 -0.72 2.87 -3.12
C ASP A 491 -1.83 2.05 -3.79
N SER A 492 -2.41 2.51 -4.90
CA SER A 492 -3.43 1.79 -5.65
C SER A 492 -2.95 1.28 -7.01
N PHE A 493 -3.47 0.11 -7.42
CA PHE A 493 -3.18 -0.46 -8.74
C PHE A 493 -3.82 0.37 -9.87
N GLN A 494 -4.99 0.95 -9.66
CA GLN A 494 -5.64 1.86 -10.61
C GLN A 494 -4.76 3.06 -10.97
N ALA A 495 -4.22 3.77 -9.95
CA ALA A 495 -3.34 4.90 -10.20
C ALA A 495 -2.05 4.45 -10.92
N ARG A 496 -1.46 3.31 -10.51
CA ARG A 496 -0.27 2.74 -11.20
C ARG A 496 -0.55 2.46 -12.68
N ARG A 497 -1.69 1.83 -13.00
CA ARG A 497 -2.12 1.55 -14.37
C ARG A 497 -2.26 2.84 -15.18
N TYR A 498 -2.89 3.87 -14.60
CA TYR A 498 -3.06 5.14 -15.28
C TYR A 498 -1.71 5.83 -15.55
N VAL A 499 -0.86 5.99 -14.55
CA VAL A 499 0.49 6.59 -14.73
C VAL A 499 1.30 5.82 -15.76
N ALA A 500 1.29 4.48 -15.70
CA ALA A 500 1.99 3.65 -16.67
C ALA A 500 1.44 3.80 -18.10
N ALA A 501 0.13 3.95 -18.26
CA ALA A 501 -0.48 4.21 -19.55
C ALA A 501 -0.04 5.57 -20.10
N ARG A 502 0.03 6.62 -19.26
CA ARG A 502 0.56 7.94 -19.65
C ARG A 502 2.05 7.86 -20.03
N CYS A 503 2.87 7.17 -19.24
CA CYS A 503 4.29 6.96 -19.56
C CYS A 503 4.49 6.21 -20.88
N THR A 504 3.67 5.18 -21.11
CA THR A 504 3.65 4.46 -22.39
C THR A 504 3.28 5.41 -23.51
N HIS A 505 2.19 6.16 -23.37
CA HIS A 505 1.69 7.11 -24.36
C HIS A 505 2.75 8.14 -24.78
N TYR A 506 3.41 8.80 -23.81
CA TYR A 506 4.41 9.84 -24.05
C TYR A 506 5.84 9.32 -24.19
N LEU A 507 6.05 8.00 -24.21
CA LEU A 507 7.35 7.34 -24.29
C LEU A 507 8.33 7.84 -23.21
N LYS A 508 7.85 7.87 -21.96
CA LYS A 508 8.64 8.26 -20.80
C LYS A 508 9.05 7.03 -19.99
N PRO A 509 10.32 6.96 -19.53
CA PRO A 509 10.73 5.93 -18.60
C PRO A 509 9.95 6.06 -17.29
N LEU A 510 9.53 4.91 -16.76
CA LEU A 510 8.80 4.80 -15.52
C LEU A 510 9.63 4.01 -14.50
N LEU A 511 9.91 4.64 -13.38
CA LEU A 511 10.40 4.01 -12.16
C LEU A 511 9.20 3.72 -11.26
N GLU A 512 8.92 2.46 -10.97
CA GLU A 512 7.76 2.03 -10.19
C GLU A 512 8.19 1.39 -8.88
N ALA A 513 7.47 1.73 -7.81
CA ALA A 513 7.77 1.27 -6.48
C ALA A 513 6.50 0.83 -5.74
N GLY A 514 6.63 -0.22 -4.93
CA GLY A 514 5.55 -0.72 -4.08
C GLY A 514 6.06 -1.36 -2.80
N THR A 515 5.27 -1.29 -1.73
CA THR A 515 5.57 -1.91 -0.43
C THR A 515 4.32 -2.48 0.21
N SER A 516 4.46 -3.57 0.95
CA SER A 516 3.45 -4.14 1.84
C SER A 516 4.17 -4.82 3.00
N GLY A 517 4.09 -4.21 4.19
CA GLY A 517 4.82 -4.64 5.37
C GLY A 517 6.33 -4.70 5.13
N THR A 518 6.93 -5.87 5.34
CA THR A 518 8.37 -6.07 5.06
C THR A 518 8.68 -6.44 3.61
N ARG A 519 7.68 -6.53 2.73
CA ARG A 519 7.84 -6.81 1.30
C ARG A 519 7.91 -5.51 0.49
N GLY A 520 8.77 -5.49 -0.52
CA GLY A 520 8.94 -4.34 -1.39
C GLY A 520 9.33 -4.73 -2.81
N SER A 521 9.01 -3.86 -3.77
CA SER A 521 9.43 -4.00 -5.16
C SER A 521 9.88 -2.67 -5.74
N ALA A 522 10.96 -2.71 -6.51
CA ALA A 522 11.47 -1.61 -7.32
C ALA A 522 11.59 -2.08 -8.77
N LYS A 523 10.87 -1.45 -9.69
CA LYS A 523 10.80 -1.84 -11.09
C LYS A 523 11.08 -0.65 -12.00
N VAL A 524 11.59 -0.96 -13.18
CA VAL A 524 11.91 0.03 -14.20
C VAL A 524 11.33 -0.40 -15.54
N PHE A 525 10.70 0.55 -16.22
CA PHE A 525 10.13 0.37 -17.55
C PHE A 525 10.69 1.44 -18.47
N VAL A 526 11.45 1.03 -19.48
CA VAL A 526 12.16 1.92 -20.40
C VAL A 526 11.60 1.73 -21.82
N PRO A 527 11.17 2.82 -22.49
CA PRO A 527 10.65 2.76 -23.84
C PRO A 527 11.55 1.99 -24.80
N HIS A 528 10.94 1.09 -25.58
CA HIS A 528 11.60 0.22 -26.57
C HIS A 528 12.66 -0.76 -26.03
N VAL A 529 12.94 -0.77 -24.72
CA VAL A 529 13.96 -1.63 -24.10
C VAL A 529 13.33 -2.73 -23.25
N THR A 530 12.29 -2.41 -22.47
CA THR A 530 11.62 -3.35 -21.56
C THR A 530 10.17 -3.56 -21.95
N GLU A 531 9.49 -4.52 -21.32
CA GLU A 531 8.03 -4.57 -21.31
C GLU A 531 7.42 -3.29 -20.71
N ALA A 532 6.11 -3.12 -20.88
CA ALA A 532 5.33 -2.10 -20.16
C ALA A 532 4.79 -2.69 -18.85
N TYR A 533 4.48 -1.81 -17.90
CA TYR A 533 3.86 -2.21 -16.63
C TYR A 533 2.56 -2.99 -16.86
N ARG A 534 2.41 -4.11 -16.15
CA ARG A 534 1.17 -4.86 -16.03
C ARG A 534 0.85 -5.04 -14.56
N ALA A 535 -0.38 -4.73 -14.18
CA ALA A 535 -0.85 -5.02 -12.83
C ALA A 535 -0.84 -6.55 -12.60
N PRO A 536 -0.54 -7.02 -11.37
CA PRO A 536 -0.61 -8.44 -11.03
C PRO A 536 -1.99 -9.02 -11.31
N ALA A 537 -2.08 -10.31 -11.64
CA ALA A 537 -3.38 -10.98 -11.82
C ALA A 537 -4.29 -10.86 -10.57
N SER A 538 -3.70 -10.81 -9.38
CA SER A 538 -4.41 -10.59 -8.12
C SER A 538 -5.04 -9.20 -8.01
N ALA A 539 -4.53 -8.21 -8.74
CA ALA A 539 -5.12 -6.87 -8.80
C ALA A 539 -6.48 -6.90 -9.50
N ALA A 540 -6.64 -7.71 -10.56
CA ALA A 540 -7.95 -7.90 -11.20
C ALA A 540 -8.96 -8.53 -10.25
N THR A 541 -8.52 -9.45 -9.37
CA THR A 541 -9.41 -10.05 -8.35
C THR A 541 -9.71 -9.12 -7.17
N SER A 542 -8.79 -8.24 -6.77
CA SER A 542 -9.01 -7.28 -5.66
C SER A 542 -9.78 -6.03 -6.09
N GLU A 543 -9.57 -5.57 -7.34
CA GLU A 543 -10.29 -4.45 -7.94
C GLU A 543 -11.76 -4.82 -8.20
N ASP A 544 -12.05 -6.10 -8.47
CA ASP A 544 -13.41 -6.65 -8.67
C ASP A 544 -13.88 -7.57 -7.53
N THR A 545 -13.34 -7.46 -6.30
CA THR A 545 -13.99 -8.07 -5.12
C THR A 545 -15.30 -7.34 -4.76
N SER A 546 -16.15 -7.07 -5.75
CA SER A 546 -17.56 -6.87 -5.52
C SER A 546 -18.13 -8.23 -5.12
N TYR A 547 -18.22 -8.46 -3.82
CA TYR A 547 -18.99 -9.59 -3.33
C TYR A 547 -20.40 -9.49 -3.94
N PRO A 548 -20.97 -10.60 -4.44
CA PRO A 548 -22.32 -10.57 -4.97
C PRO A 548 -23.27 -9.89 -3.97
N VAL A 549 -24.12 -8.98 -4.44
CA VAL A 549 -25.02 -8.21 -3.56
C VAL A 549 -25.87 -9.15 -2.69
N CYS A 550 -26.25 -10.32 -3.22
CA CYS A 550 -26.95 -11.36 -2.46
C CYS A 550 -26.14 -11.92 -1.29
N THR A 551 -24.82 -12.09 -1.45
CA THR A 551 -23.90 -12.58 -0.42
C THR A 551 -23.77 -11.56 0.71
N LEU A 552 -23.54 -10.28 0.40
CA LEU A 552 -23.45 -9.23 1.42
C LEU A 552 -24.80 -9.03 2.13
N ARG A 553 -25.89 -9.01 1.36
CA ARG A 553 -27.22 -8.62 1.86
C ARG A 553 -27.96 -9.74 2.60
N TYR A 554 -27.78 -11.01 2.21
CA TYR A 554 -28.57 -12.11 2.76
C TYR A 554 -27.77 -13.32 3.23
N PHE A 555 -26.59 -13.57 2.66
CA PHE A 555 -25.85 -14.82 2.91
C PHE A 555 -24.36 -14.59 3.23
N PRO A 556 -24.02 -13.75 4.24
CA PRO A 556 -22.64 -13.59 4.66
C PRO A 556 -22.13 -14.90 5.28
N SER A 557 -20.85 -15.19 5.07
CA SER A 557 -20.20 -16.41 5.52
C SER A 557 -18.88 -16.14 6.24
N THR A 558 -18.32 -14.93 6.09
CA THR A 558 -17.06 -14.47 6.69
C THR A 558 -17.22 -13.09 7.33
N ALA A 559 -16.27 -12.71 8.18
CA ALA A 559 -16.26 -11.40 8.82
C ALA A 559 -16.10 -10.27 7.79
N GLU A 560 -15.31 -10.48 6.71
CA GLU A 560 -15.14 -9.51 5.62
C GLU A 560 -16.46 -9.21 4.92
N HIS A 561 -17.32 -10.22 4.68
CA HIS A 561 -18.65 -9.98 4.12
C HIS A 561 -19.49 -9.08 5.03
N THR A 562 -19.43 -9.29 6.35
CA THR A 562 -20.18 -8.46 7.31
C THR A 562 -19.63 -7.05 7.44
N LEU A 563 -18.30 -6.88 7.36
CA LEU A 563 -17.64 -5.59 7.39
C LEU A 563 -17.91 -4.78 6.13
N GLN A 564 -17.85 -5.39 4.95
CA GLN A 564 -18.21 -4.74 3.70
C GLN A 564 -19.69 -4.35 3.68
N TRP A 565 -20.58 -5.21 4.20
CA TRP A 565 -21.99 -4.84 4.39
C TRP A 565 -22.12 -3.62 5.30
N ALA A 566 -21.48 -3.61 6.47
CA ALA A 566 -21.56 -2.51 7.42
C ALA A 566 -20.96 -1.20 6.86
N ARG A 567 -19.91 -1.31 6.04
CA ARG A 567 -19.33 -0.18 5.30
C ARG A 567 -20.30 0.39 4.27
N ASN A 568 -21.02 -0.46 3.54
CA ASN A 568 -22.06 -0.05 2.59
C ASN A 568 -23.26 0.59 3.32
N GLU A 569 -23.63 0.08 4.50
CA GLU A 569 -24.65 0.71 5.34
C GLU A 569 -24.22 2.12 5.75
N PHE A 570 -22.96 2.32 6.16
CA PHE A 570 -22.44 3.65 6.48
C PHE A 570 -22.58 4.61 5.29
N GLU A 571 -22.10 4.23 4.10
CA GLU A 571 -22.18 5.06 2.90
C GLU A 571 -23.64 5.35 2.52
N GLY A 572 -24.50 4.34 2.58
CA GLY A 572 -25.92 4.47 2.27
C GLY A 572 -26.65 5.44 3.21
N LEU A 573 -26.44 5.29 4.52
CA LEU A 573 -27.17 6.04 5.55
C LEU A 573 -26.69 7.48 5.68
N PHE A 574 -25.38 7.70 5.71
CA PHE A 574 -24.82 8.99 6.16
C PHE A 574 -24.24 9.85 5.03
N ARG A 575 -23.95 9.25 3.87
CA ARG A 575 -23.44 9.99 2.70
C ARG A 575 -24.46 10.06 1.57
N LEU A 576 -24.78 8.92 0.96
CA LEU A 576 -25.63 8.86 -0.24
C LEU A 576 -27.02 9.40 0.05
N SER A 577 -27.59 9.11 1.22
CA SER A 577 -28.87 9.69 1.64
C SER A 577 -28.82 11.23 1.72
N ALA A 578 -27.75 11.79 2.29
CA ALA A 578 -27.55 13.24 2.39
C ALA A 578 -27.36 13.89 1.02
N GLU A 579 -26.50 13.33 0.17
CA GLU A 579 -26.25 13.79 -1.19
C GLU A 579 -27.54 13.75 -2.04
N THR A 580 -28.31 12.66 -1.94
CA THR A 580 -29.59 12.51 -2.66
C THR A 580 -30.61 13.57 -2.25
N ILE A 581 -30.78 13.80 -0.95
CA ILE A 581 -31.71 14.82 -0.43
C ILE A 581 -31.24 16.21 -0.86
N ASN A 582 -29.95 16.52 -0.73
CA ASN A 582 -29.39 17.83 -1.09
C ASN A 582 -29.49 18.12 -2.59
N HIS A 583 -29.20 17.13 -3.45
CA HIS A 583 -29.32 17.27 -4.90
C HIS A 583 -30.78 17.57 -5.29
N HIS A 584 -31.74 16.85 -4.70
CA HIS A 584 -33.16 17.13 -4.92
C HIS A 584 -33.56 18.54 -4.45
N GLN A 585 -33.05 19.02 -3.31
CA GLN A 585 -33.31 20.40 -2.85
C GLN A 585 -32.80 21.47 -3.81
N GLN A 586 -31.70 21.22 -4.52
CA GLN A 586 -31.07 22.16 -5.46
C GLN A 586 -31.69 22.10 -6.86
N ALA A 587 -32.19 20.94 -7.28
CA ALA A 587 -32.84 20.74 -8.57
C ALA A 587 -34.28 21.31 -8.55
N HIS A 588 -34.47 22.58 -8.92
CA HIS A 588 -35.78 23.22 -9.03
C HIS A 588 -36.66 22.71 -10.21
N SER A 589 -36.44 21.51 -10.73
CA SER A 589 -37.13 20.95 -11.90
C SER A 589 -38.13 19.84 -11.55
N SER A 590 -39.24 19.78 -12.30
CA SER A 590 -40.25 18.71 -12.20
C SER A 590 -39.65 17.33 -12.46
N LEU A 591 -40.01 16.33 -11.64
CA LEU A 591 -39.60 14.91 -11.70
C LEU A 591 -39.99 14.15 -13.00
N THR A 592 -40.29 14.85 -14.10
CA THR A 592 -40.89 14.29 -15.33
C THR A 592 -39.90 13.99 -16.47
N ASP A 593 -38.60 14.28 -16.32
CA ASP A 593 -37.56 13.92 -17.30
C ASP A 593 -37.03 12.48 -17.10
N MET A 594 -36.32 11.94 -18.10
CA MET A 594 -35.87 10.53 -18.18
C MET A 594 -35.00 10.04 -16.99
N ASP A 595 -34.43 10.94 -16.19
CA ASP A 595 -33.69 10.65 -14.93
C ASP A 595 -34.59 10.58 -13.67
N GLY A 596 -35.88 10.93 -13.79
CA GLY A 596 -36.83 10.99 -12.67
C GLY A 596 -37.11 9.63 -12.02
N ALA A 597 -37.16 8.54 -12.80
CA ALA A 597 -37.48 7.20 -12.29
C ALA A 597 -36.38 6.61 -11.39
N GLN A 598 -35.10 6.83 -11.73
CA GLN A 598 -33.97 6.40 -10.89
C GLN A 598 -33.90 7.25 -9.62
N THR A 599 -34.09 8.56 -9.75
CA THR A 599 -34.13 9.50 -8.62
C THR A 599 -35.26 9.17 -7.63
N LEU A 600 -36.47 8.85 -8.13
CA LEU A 600 -37.60 8.42 -7.31
C LEU A 600 -37.34 7.09 -6.58
N THR A 601 -36.63 6.16 -7.23
CA THR A 601 -36.25 4.88 -6.63
C THR A 601 -35.26 5.08 -5.48
N LEU A 602 -34.28 5.97 -5.67
CA LEU A 602 -33.30 6.33 -4.65
C LEU A 602 -33.96 7.04 -3.46
N LEU A 603 -34.82 8.03 -3.72
CA LEU A 603 -35.56 8.76 -2.69
C LEU A 603 -36.48 7.85 -1.85
N LYS A 604 -37.16 6.89 -2.48
CA LYS A 604 -37.97 5.89 -1.77
C LYS A 604 -37.13 5.04 -0.81
N SER A 605 -35.93 4.64 -1.24
CA SER A 605 -34.99 3.91 -0.39
C SER A 605 -34.54 4.75 0.81
N VAL A 606 -34.23 6.03 0.58
CA VAL A 606 -33.80 6.97 1.64
C VAL A 606 -34.90 7.20 2.67
N PHE A 607 -36.14 7.51 2.25
CA PHE A 607 -37.23 7.77 3.20
C PHE A 607 -37.76 6.54 3.91
N GLY A 608 -37.59 5.35 3.34
CA GLY A 608 -37.87 4.09 4.03
C GLY A 608 -37.04 3.92 5.32
N VAL A 609 -35.85 4.54 5.36
CA VAL A 609 -34.89 4.42 6.47
C VAL A 609 -34.83 5.67 7.34
N LEU A 610 -34.77 6.87 6.76
CA LEU A 610 -34.63 8.12 7.53
C LEU A 610 -35.95 8.64 8.10
N ARG A 611 -37.10 8.33 7.47
CA ARG A 611 -38.49 8.67 7.86
C ARG A 611 -38.73 10.14 8.20
N GLU A 612 -38.30 10.57 9.39
CA GLU A 612 -38.54 11.89 9.96
C GLU A 612 -37.23 12.60 10.30
N ARG A 613 -37.22 13.92 10.14
CA ARG A 613 -36.06 14.75 10.43
C ARG A 613 -35.90 14.93 11.96
N PRO A 614 -34.77 14.53 12.56
CA PRO A 614 -34.57 14.64 14.01
C PRO A 614 -34.50 16.12 14.42
N GLN A 615 -35.07 16.44 15.58
CA GLN A 615 -34.99 17.77 16.19
C GLN A 615 -33.96 17.83 17.30
N ASN A 616 -33.66 16.69 17.92
CA ASN A 616 -32.76 16.60 19.05
C ASN A 616 -32.04 15.24 19.07
N TRP A 617 -31.12 15.08 20.03
CA TRP A 617 -30.35 13.85 20.22
C TRP A 617 -31.23 12.63 20.53
N GLN A 618 -32.31 12.80 21.28
CA GLN A 618 -33.22 11.71 21.64
C GLN A 618 -33.92 11.13 20.40
N ASP A 619 -34.30 11.97 19.45
CA ASP A 619 -34.86 11.51 18.16
C ASP A 619 -33.82 10.68 17.37
N CYS A 620 -32.54 11.06 17.45
CA CYS A 620 -31.45 10.30 16.82
C CYS A 620 -31.26 8.93 17.47
N VAL A 621 -31.38 8.83 18.79
CA VAL A 621 -31.32 7.54 19.51
C VAL A 621 -32.53 6.66 19.17
N ALA A 622 -33.73 7.23 19.08
CA ALA A 622 -34.92 6.50 18.68
C ALA A 622 -34.78 5.96 17.24
N TRP A 623 -34.26 6.76 16.32
CA TRP A 623 -33.94 6.33 14.96
C TRP A 623 -32.91 5.20 14.95
N ALA A 624 -31.82 5.33 15.70
CA ALA A 624 -30.76 4.31 15.76
C ALA A 624 -31.27 2.97 16.32
N LEU A 625 -32.15 3.00 17.34
CA LEU A 625 -32.81 1.80 17.88
C LEU A 625 -33.73 1.16 16.85
N GLY A 626 -34.54 1.97 16.14
CA GLY A 626 -35.33 1.47 15.03
C GLY A 626 -34.47 0.84 13.95
N HIS A 627 -33.36 1.48 13.56
CA HIS A 627 -32.46 0.93 12.55
C HIS A 627 -31.81 -0.39 13.00
N TRP A 628 -31.44 -0.50 14.28
CA TRP A 628 -30.94 -1.74 14.88
C TRP A 628 -31.97 -2.87 14.73
N GLU A 629 -33.22 -2.63 15.17
CA GLU A 629 -34.31 -3.61 15.09
C GLU A 629 -34.59 -4.05 13.65
N LEU A 630 -34.54 -3.09 12.71
CA LEU A 630 -34.72 -3.36 11.28
C LEU A 630 -33.66 -4.33 10.75
N CYS A 631 -32.38 -4.07 11.06
CA CYS A 631 -31.26 -4.81 10.49
C CYS A 631 -31.08 -6.20 11.12
N PHE A 632 -31.14 -6.29 12.45
CA PHE A 632 -30.67 -7.46 13.19
C PHE A 632 -31.80 -8.33 13.74
N HIS A 633 -33.04 -7.83 13.75
CA HIS A 633 -34.21 -8.56 14.24
C HIS A 633 -35.25 -8.78 13.14
N TYR A 634 -35.93 -7.73 12.70
CA TYR A 634 -37.06 -7.84 11.76
C TYR A 634 -36.63 -8.28 10.36
N GLY A 635 -35.54 -7.72 9.83
CA GLY A 635 -34.98 -8.14 8.55
C GLY A 635 -34.62 -9.62 8.52
N ILE A 636 -34.08 -10.14 9.62
CA ILE A 636 -33.77 -11.56 9.79
C ILE A 636 -35.04 -12.41 9.90
N LYS A 637 -36.03 -12.00 10.72
CA LYS A 637 -37.33 -12.67 10.78
C LYS A 637 -37.99 -12.75 9.41
N GLN A 638 -37.91 -11.69 8.61
CA GLN A 638 -38.47 -11.66 7.27
C GLN A 638 -37.71 -12.57 6.29
N LEU A 639 -36.38 -12.60 6.36
CA LEU A 639 -35.56 -13.55 5.59
C LEU A 639 -35.97 -14.99 5.90
N LEU A 640 -36.13 -15.33 7.18
CA LEU A 640 -36.55 -16.67 7.63
C LEU A 640 -38.00 -17.01 7.26
N ARG A 641 -38.89 -16.02 7.09
CA ARG A 641 -40.25 -16.26 6.57
C ARG A 641 -40.22 -16.69 5.10
N HIS A 642 -39.36 -16.09 4.29
CA HIS A 642 -39.22 -16.43 2.87
C HIS A 642 -38.36 -17.68 2.65
N LEU A 643 -37.36 -17.88 3.51
CA LEU A 643 -36.42 -19.00 3.50
C LEU A 643 -36.43 -19.70 4.87
N PRO A 644 -37.43 -20.56 5.14
CA PRO A 644 -37.55 -21.26 6.42
C PRO A 644 -36.29 -22.05 6.80
N PRO A 645 -35.94 -22.17 8.10
CA PRO A 645 -34.77 -22.94 8.55
C PRO A 645 -34.74 -24.38 8.06
N ASN A 646 -35.90 -24.99 7.84
CA ASN A 646 -36.08 -26.37 7.37
C ASN A 646 -36.30 -26.47 5.86
N LYS A 647 -36.05 -25.41 5.07
CA LYS A 647 -36.20 -25.43 3.61
C LYS A 647 -35.22 -26.44 3.00
N VAL A 648 -35.72 -27.30 2.11
CA VAL A 648 -34.97 -28.31 1.37
C VAL A 648 -35.08 -28.00 -0.13
N LEU A 649 -33.99 -28.17 -0.87
CA LEU A 649 -33.92 -28.02 -2.32
C LEU A 649 -34.53 -29.25 -3.03
N GLU A 650 -34.75 -29.14 -4.35
CA GLU A 650 -35.36 -30.22 -5.15
C GLU A 650 -34.54 -31.52 -5.14
N ASP A 651 -33.23 -31.42 -4.92
CA ASP A 651 -32.29 -32.54 -4.81
C ASP A 651 -32.24 -33.18 -3.40
N GLY A 652 -33.07 -32.72 -2.47
CA GLY A 652 -33.11 -33.22 -1.09
C GLY A 652 -32.08 -32.60 -0.14
N THR A 653 -31.26 -31.65 -0.60
CA THR A 653 -30.27 -30.98 0.25
C THR A 653 -30.90 -29.81 1.04
N PRO A 654 -30.52 -29.57 2.31
CA PRO A 654 -30.99 -28.41 3.06
C PRO A 654 -30.53 -27.11 2.37
N PHE A 655 -31.45 -26.14 2.21
CA PHE A 655 -31.13 -24.83 1.65
C PHE A 655 -30.07 -24.10 2.47
N TRP A 656 -30.17 -24.19 3.80
CA TRP A 656 -29.19 -23.67 4.75
C TRP A 656 -28.07 -24.70 4.97
N SER A 657 -27.28 -24.90 3.93
CA SER A 657 -26.05 -25.70 3.95
C SER A 657 -24.88 -24.83 3.53
N ASP A 658 -23.68 -25.18 3.99
CA ASP A 658 -22.46 -24.40 3.73
C ASP A 658 -22.33 -24.13 2.21
N PRO A 659 -22.08 -22.86 1.79
CA PRO A 659 -21.64 -21.71 2.59
C PRO A 659 -22.77 -20.87 3.24
N LYS A 660 -24.05 -21.22 3.07
CA LYS A 660 -25.21 -20.43 3.55
C LYS A 660 -25.54 -20.76 5.00
N ARG A 661 -25.24 -19.83 5.91
CA ARG A 661 -25.55 -19.96 7.34
C ARG A 661 -26.97 -19.50 7.64
N CYS A 662 -27.76 -20.33 8.32
CA CYS A 662 -29.09 -19.93 8.78
C CYS A 662 -28.97 -18.87 9.88
N PRO A 663 -29.50 -17.66 9.69
CA PRO A 663 -29.39 -16.62 10.70
C PRO A 663 -30.39 -16.82 11.85
N GLN A 664 -30.14 -16.15 12.96
CA GLN A 664 -31.06 -16.01 14.07
C GLN A 664 -31.32 -14.52 14.36
N PRO A 665 -32.59 -14.12 14.58
CA PRO A 665 -32.89 -12.75 14.97
C PRO A 665 -32.33 -12.46 16.37
N LEU A 666 -31.72 -11.29 16.55
CA LEU A 666 -31.22 -10.84 17.85
C LEU A 666 -32.32 -10.11 18.63
N GLU A 667 -32.24 -10.16 19.95
CA GLU A 667 -33.05 -9.32 20.84
C GLU A 667 -32.18 -8.18 21.37
N PHE A 668 -32.70 -6.95 21.41
CA PHE A 668 -31.91 -5.81 21.90
C PHE A 668 -31.67 -5.93 23.40
N ASP A 669 -30.40 -5.81 23.82
CA ASP A 669 -30.01 -5.83 25.24
C ASP A 669 -29.13 -4.64 25.57
N THR A 670 -29.59 -3.80 26.51
CA THR A 670 -28.85 -2.63 27.00
C THR A 670 -27.62 -2.99 27.84
N ASN A 671 -27.43 -4.25 28.19
CA ASN A 671 -26.24 -4.71 28.92
C ASN A 671 -25.13 -5.23 27.99
N GLN A 672 -25.43 -5.39 26.69
CA GLN A 672 -24.44 -5.79 25.70
C GLN A 672 -23.72 -4.56 25.13
N ASP A 673 -22.40 -4.49 25.34
CA ASP A 673 -21.58 -3.34 24.93
C ASP A 673 -21.65 -3.10 23.41
N THR A 674 -21.66 -4.16 22.59
CA THR A 674 -21.77 -4.04 21.13
C THR A 674 -23.11 -3.45 20.68
N HIS A 675 -24.21 -3.79 21.37
CA HIS A 675 -25.53 -3.27 21.05
C HIS A 675 -25.59 -1.78 21.37
N LEU A 676 -25.13 -1.38 22.56
CA LEU A 676 -25.07 0.03 22.95
C LEU A 676 -24.12 0.84 22.06
N LEU A 677 -22.95 0.29 21.71
CA LEU A 677 -21.98 0.96 20.85
C LEU A 677 -22.58 1.26 19.46
N TYR A 678 -23.34 0.32 18.89
CA TYR A 678 -24.04 0.57 17.63
C TYR A 678 -25.02 1.74 17.73
N ILE A 679 -25.84 1.77 18.80
CA ILE A 679 -26.81 2.86 19.00
C ILE A 679 -26.09 4.20 19.17
N LEU A 680 -25.06 4.25 20.00
CA LEU A 680 -24.28 5.45 20.24
C LEU A 680 -23.66 5.99 18.94
N ALA A 681 -22.98 5.13 18.19
CA ALA A 681 -22.32 5.51 16.95
C ALA A 681 -23.34 5.94 15.89
N ALA A 682 -24.38 5.13 15.63
CA ALA A 682 -25.40 5.44 14.64
C ALA A 682 -26.13 6.75 14.94
N ALA A 683 -26.52 6.97 16.20
CA ALA A 683 -27.19 8.21 16.59
C ALA A 683 -26.26 9.42 16.42
N ASN A 684 -24.97 9.31 16.77
CA ASN A 684 -24.00 10.42 16.67
C ASN A 684 -23.74 10.79 15.21
N LEU A 685 -23.61 9.80 14.34
CA LEU A 685 -23.48 10.02 12.90
C LEU A 685 -24.73 10.68 12.32
N TYR A 686 -25.92 10.24 12.74
CA TYR A 686 -27.17 10.86 12.32
C TYR A 686 -27.25 12.32 12.80
N ALA A 687 -26.91 12.60 14.07
CA ALA A 687 -26.86 13.96 14.60
C ALA A 687 -25.86 14.85 13.83
N GLN A 688 -24.65 14.35 13.56
CA GLN A 688 -23.62 15.08 12.79
C GLN A 688 -24.07 15.41 11.37
N MET A 689 -24.72 14.46 10.68
CA MET A 689 -25.30 14.68 9.35
C MET A 689 -26.36 15.81 9.36
N HIS A 690 -27.08 15.95 10.47
CA HIS A 690 -28.12 16.98 10.67
C HIS A 690 -27.61 18.27 11.33
N GLY A 691 -26.33 18.36 11.72
CA GLY A 691 -25.77 19.50 12.44
C GLY A 691 -26.28 19.66 13.89
N LEU A 692 -26.73 18.56 14.50
CA LEU A 692 -27.17 18.51 15.90
C LEU A 692 -25.99 18.17 16.84
N PRO A 693 -26.07 18.53 18.13
CA PRO A 693 -25.05 18.16 19.11
C PRO A 693 -24.94 16.64 19.28
N ASP A 694 -23.70 16.15 19.37
CA ASP A 694 -23.38 14.75 19.66
C ASP A 694 -23.32 14.48 21.18
N SER A 695 -23.31 13.22 21.59
CA SER A 695 -23.19 12.81 22.99
C SER A 695 -22.30 11.57 23.16
N ARG A 696 -21.48 11.57 24.23
CA ARG A 696 -20.66 10.41 24.64
C ARG A 696 -21.10 9.84 25.99
N ASP A 697 -22.23 10.30 26.52
CA ASP A 697 -22.71 9.88 27.84
C ASP A 697 -23.46 8.55 27.75
N TRP A 698 -22.74 7.46 28.05
CA TRP A 698 -23.27 6.10 28.14
C TRP A 698 -24.37 5.94 29.19
N THR A 699 -24.34 6.73 30.27
CA THR A 699 -25.34 6.65 31.34
C THR A 699 -26.63 7.29 30.87
N ALA A 700 -26.55 8.48 30.28
CA ALA A 700 -27.70 9.15 29.68
C ALA A 700 -28.33 8.31 28.56
N LEU A 701 -27.52 7.67 27.71
CA LEU A 701 -28.01 6.76 26.67
C LEU A 701 -28.79 5.58 27.26
N ARG A 702 -28.26 4.92 28.30
CA ARG A 702 -28.93 3.79 28.95
C ARG A 702 -30.27 4.18 29.57
N GLU A 703 -30.34 5.34 30.24
CA GLU A 703 -31.60 5.82 30.81
C GLU A 703 -32.61 6.20 29.73
N LEU A 704 -32.16 6.83 28.64
CA LEU A 704 -33.01 7.18 27.51
C LEU A 704 -33.62 5.94 26.84
N LEU A 705 -32.81 4.89 26.61
CA LEU A 705 -33.27 3.64 26.01
C LEU A 705 -34.34 2.91 26.84
N LYS A 706 -34.34 3.08 28.18
CA LYS A 706 -35.41 2.53 29.05
C LYS A 706 -36.73 3.28 28.90
N LEU A 707 -36.68 4.54 28.49
CA LEU A 707 -37.85 5.44 28.38
C LEU A 707 -38.47 5.44 26.99
N LEU A 708 -37.72 5.02 25.96
CA LEU A 708 -38.22 4.96 24.59
C LEU A 708 -39.22 3.79 24.43
N PRO A 709 -40.37 4.03 23.78
CA PRO A 709 -41.32 2.96 23.47
C PRO A 709 -40.69 1.97 22.50
N GLN A 710 -41.05 0.68 22.62
CA GLN A 710 -40.63 -0.31 21.61
C GLN A 710 -41.23 0.06 20.24
N PRO A 711 -40.42 0.04 19.18
CA PRO A 711 -40.87 0.47 17.86
C PRO A 711 -41.94 -0.47 17.28
N ASP A 712 -42.95 0.09 16.61
CA ASP A 712 -44.10 -0.64 16.07
C ASP A 712 -43.69 -1.54 14.88
N PRO A 713 -43.89 -2.88 14.97
CA PRO A 713 -43.54 -3.82 13.90
C PRO A 713 -44.19 -3.53 12.54
N GLN A 714 -45.40 -2.94 12.52
CA GLN A 714 -46.14 -2.68 11.27
C GLN A 714 -45.55 -1.50 10.49
N GLN A 715 -44.87 -0.59 11.18
CA GLN A 715 -44.22 0.55 10.55
C GLN A 715 -42.82 0.20 10.03
N MET A 716 -42.26 -0.98 10.33
CA MET A 716 -40.85 -1.35 10.07
C MET A 716 -40.62 -2.34 8.93
N VAL A 717 -41.61 -2.57 8.07
CA VAL A 717 -41.52 -3.55 6.98
C VAL A 717 -40.72 -2.98 5.80
N PRO A 718 -39.55 -3.55 5.43
CA PRO A 718 -38.91 -3.27 4.16
C PRO A 718 -39.81 -3.72 3.01
N ILE A 719 -39.88 -2.94 1.93
CA ILE A 719 -40.52 -3.36 0.69
C ILE A 719 -39.59 -4.38 0.03
N PHE A 720 -39.82 -5.67 0.30
CA PHE A 720 -39.12 -6.75 -0.38
C PHE A 720 -39.63 -6.85 -1.82
N PRO A 721 -38.75 -6.93 -2.83
CA PRO A 721 -39.11 -7.56 -4.09
C PRO A 721 -39.39 -9.04 -3.81
N SER A 722 -40.47 -9.56 -4.36
CA SER A 722 -40.98 -10.91 -4.16
C SER A 722 -40.06 -12.04 -4.65
N ASN A 723 -38.90 -11.71 -5.24
CA ASN A 723 -37.93 -12.70 -5.69
C ASN A 723 -36.49 -12.13 -5.65
N PRO A 724 -35.54 -12.75 -4.92
CA PRO A 724 -34.16 -12.28 -4.81
C PRO A 724 -33.37 -12.29 -6.14
N GLU A 725 -33.89 -12.91 -7.20
CA GLU A 725 -33.29 -12.93 -8.55
C GLU A 725 -33.78 -11.78 -9.47
N LEU A 726 -34.77 -10.97 -9.06
CA LEU A 726 -35.46 -9.99 -9.91
C LEU A 726 -35.31 -8.53 -9.47
N ALA A 727 -34.29 -8.21 -8.66
CA ALA A 727 -34.08 -6.85 -8.13
C ALA A 727 -33.78 -5.78 -9.20
N SER A 728 -33.71 -6.12 -10.49
CA SER A 728 -33.50 -5.20 -11.61
C SER A 728 -34.74 -4.90 -12.46
N ALA A 729 -35.94 -5.38 -12.10
CA ALA A 729 -37.16 -5.08 -12.84
C ALA A 729 -37.90 -3.88 -12.24
N SER A 730 -37.93 -2.79 -13.02
CA SER A 730 -38.70 -1.55 -12.81
C SER A 730 -40.10 -1.80 -12.25
N ALA A 731 -40.31 -1.51 -10.96
CA ALA A 731 -41.64 -1.41 -10.40
C ALA A 731 -42.21 -0.03 -10.77
N GLU A 732 -43.20 0.00 -11.66
CA GLU A 732 -43.99 1.22 -11.89
C GLU A 732 -44.60 1.71 -10.57
N PHE A 733 -44.47 3.01 -10.31
CA PHE A 733 -44.96 3.62 -9.08
C PHE A 733 -46.49 3.72 -9.10
N GLY A 734 -47.15 3.15 -8.09
CA GLY A 734 -48.58 3.37 -7.88
C GLY A 734 -48.88 4.83 -7.44
N PRO A 735 -50.06 5.38 -7.80
CA PRO A 735 -50.40 6.79 -7.54
C PRO A 735 -50.46 7.14 -6.03
N GLU A 736 -50.77 6.19 -5.16
CA GLU A 736 -50.75 6.43 -3.69
C GLU A 736 -49.32 6.51 -3.13
N GLN A 737 -48.41 5.65 -3.59
CA GLN A 737 -47.01 5.67 -3.14
C GLN A 737 -46.29 6.96 -3.58
N LEU A 738 -46.59 7.46 -4.78
CA LEU A 738 -46.12 8.77 -5.25
C LEU A 738 -46.62 9.92 -4.38
N LYS A 739 -47.87 9.85 -3.90
CA LYS A 739 -48.46 10.88 -3.04
C LYS A 739 -47.82 10.92 -1.66
N GLU A 740 -47.55 9.76 -1.05
CA GLU A 740 -46.82 9.68 0.22
C GLU A 740 -45.38 10.15 0.10
N LEU A 741 -44.69 9.75 -0.98
CA LEU A 741 -43.33 10.18 -1.28
C LEU A 741 -43.25 11.70 -1.49
N ASN A 742 -44.18 12.29 -2.24
CA ASN A 742 -44.26 13.75 -2.43
C ASN A 742 -44.49 14.50 -1.11
N LYS A 743 -45.32 13.95 -0.21
CA LYS A 743 -45.55 14.54 1.12
C LYS A 743 -44.29 14.49 1.99
N ALA A 744 -43.55 13.39 1.96
CA ALA A 744 -42.25 13.29 2.63
C ALA A 744 -41.24 14.28 2.02
N LEU A 745 -41.20 14.36 0.68
CA LEU A 745 -40.34 15.29 -0.04
C LEU A 745 -40.62 16.74 0.36
N GLU A 746 -41.88 17.17 0.48
CA GLU A 746 -42.22 18.53 0.94
C GLU A 746 -41.59 18.84 2.31
N VAL A 747 -41.64 17.91 3.27
CA VAL A 747 -41.06 18.09 4.61
C VAL A 747 -39.53 18.18 4.55
N TRP A 748 -38.89 17.31 3.77
CA TRP A 748 -37.44 17.26 3.65
C TRP A 748 -36.86 18.37 2.75
N SER A 749 -37.68 19.02 1.92
CA SER A 749 -37.28 20.12 1.04
C SER A 749 -37.14 21.48 1.73
N VAL A 750 -37.75 21.67 2.91
CA VAL A 750 -37.81 22.99 3.59
C VAL A 750 -36.69 23.18 4.64
N GLY A 751 -36.03 22.13 5.09
CA GLY A 751 -34.97 22.24 6.11
C GLY A 751 -33.56 22.45 5.54
N PRO A 752 -32.56 22.81 6.39
CA PRO A 752 -31.20 23.06 5.92
C PRO A 752 -30.59 21.84 5.22
N PRO A 753 -29.64 22.05 4.28
CA PRO A 753 -28.95 20.97 3.60
C PRO A 753 -28.25 20.09 4.62
N LEU A 754 -28.27 18.79 4.37
CA LEU A 754 -27.59 17.80 5.21
C LEU A 754 -26.08 17.86 4.95
N LYS A 755 -25.28 17.46 5.93
CA LYS A 755 -23.84 17.30 5.78
C LYS A 755 -23.53 15.85 5.43
N PRO A 756 -23.17 15.50 4.16
CA PRO A 756 -22.74 14.15 3.84
C PRO A 756 -21.48 13.79 4.63
N LEU A 757 -21.48 12.63 5.27
CA LEU A 757 -20.34 12.16 6.04
C LEU A 757 -19.43 11.28 5.18
N MET A 758 -18.23 11.76 4.89
CA MET A 758 -17.19 10.97 4.25
C MET A 758 -16.54 10.07 5.30
N PHE A 759 -16.44 8.78 5.00
CA PHE A 759 -15.81 7.85 5.93
C PHE A 759 -14.34 8.16 6.11
N GLU A 760 -13.99 8.41 7.36
CA GLU A 760 -12.63 8.65 7.82
C GLU A 760 -12.29 7.57 8.86
N LYS A 761 -11.29 6.75 8.52
CA LYS A 761 -10.86 5.59 9.31
C LYS A 761 -9.84 5.96 10.39
N ASP A 762 -9.08 7.02 10.18
CA ASP A 762 -7.91 7.35 10.99
C ASP A 762 -8.25 8.25 12.18
N ASP A 763 -9.42 8.90 12.19
CA ASP A 763 -9.95 9.62 13.36
C ASP A 763 -10.82 8.70 14.24
N ASP A 764 -10.27 8.25 15.37
CA ASP A 764 -10.97 7.38 16.32
C ASP A 764 -12.07 8.10 17.13
N SER A 765 -12.25 9.40 16.96
CA SER A 765 -13.22 10.21 17.68
C SER A 765 -14.53 10.44 16.91
N ASN A 766 -14.57 10.14 15.61
CA ASN A 766 -15.72 10.46 14.73
C ASN A 766 -16.84 9.41 14.69
N PHE A 767 -16.70 8.29 15.40
CA PHE A 767 -17.64 7.15 15.42
C PHE A 767 -17.78 6.34 14.12
N HIS A 768 -17.02 6.62 13.06
CA HIS A 768 -17.11 5.92 11.77
C HIS A 768 -16.73 4.44 11.90
N VAL A 769 -15.53 4.16 12.41
CA VAL A 769 -15.04 2.79 12.63
C VAL A 769 -15.89 2.08 13.69
N ASP A 770 -16.34 2.81 14.71
CA ASP A 770 -17.17 2.25 15.78
C ASP A 770 -18.51 1.75 15.25
N PHE A 771 -19.17 2.53 14.39
CA PHE A 771 -20.40 2.10 13.70
C PHE A 771 -20.16 0.84 12.87
N VAL A 772 -19.13 0.84 12.02
CA VAL A 772 -18.87 -0.29 11.11
C VAL A 772 -18.51 -1.56 11.90
N ALA A 773 -17.65 -1.45 12.91
CA ALA A 773 -17.24 -2.59 13.73
C ALA A 773 -18.42 -3.15 14.55
N ALA A 774 -19.25 -2.29 15.15
CA ALA A 774 -20.43 -2.73 15.91
C ALA A 774 -21.49 -3.37 15.00
N ALA A 775 -21.78 -2.76 13.85
CA ALA A 775 -22.74 -3.28 12.88
C ALA A 775 -22.31 -4.63 12.30
N ALA A 776 -21.03 -4.77 11.93
CA ALA A 776 -20.47 -6.02 11.45
C ALA A 776 -20.49 -7.10 12.53
N SER A 777 -20.17 -6.76 13.79
CA SER A 777 -20.21 -7.70 14.92
C SER A 777 -21.61 -8.21 15.21
N LEU A 778 -22.62 -7.33 15.20
CA LEU A 778 -24.03 -7.72 15.37
C LEU A 778 -24.49 -8.65 14.23
N ARG A 779 -24.09 -8.35 12.99
CA ARG A 779 -24.37 -9.23 11.85
C ARG A 779 -23.62 -10.56 11.96
N CYS A 780 -22.39 -10.57 12.45
CA CYS A 780 -21.66 -11.79 12.76
C CYS A 780 -22.45 -12.66 13.75
N GLN A 781 -23.00 -12.07 14.81
CA GLN A 781 -23.86 -12.78 15.77
C GLN A 781 -25.11 -13.36 15.11
N ASN A 782 -25.80 -12.62 14.22
CA ASN A 782 -26.95 -13.16 13.50
C ASN A 782 -26.63 -14.48 12.78
N TYR A 783 -25.47 -14.57 12.12
CA TYR A 783 -25.09 -15.70 11.27
C TYR A 783 -24.13 -16.69 11.96
N GLY A 784 -23.85 -16.52 13.25
CA GLY A 784 -22.89 -17.34 14.00
C GLY A 784 -21.46 -17.28 13.43
N ILE A 785 -21.07 -16.15 12.85
CA ILE A 785 -19.72 -15.89 12.33
C ILE A 785 -18.86 -15.36 13.49
N PRO A 786 -17.61 -15.82 13.68
CA PRO A 786 -16.72 -15.24 14.67
C PRO A 786 -16.47 -13.74 14.39
N PRO A 787 -16.72 -12.84 15.34
CA PRO A 787 -16.47 -11.41 15.14
C PRO A 787 -14.96 -11.12 15.15
N VAL A 788 -14.56 -10.08 14.44
CA VAL A 788 -13.19 -9.53 14.50
C VAL A 788 -13.15 -8.33 15.45
N ASN A 789 -11.99 -8.06 16.03
CA ASN A 789 -11.85 -6.91 16.93
C ASN A 789 -11.85 -5.57 16.16
N ARG A 790 -11.92 -4.44 16.88
CA ARG A 790 -11.96 -3.09 16.28
C ARG A 790 -10.74 -2.80 15.40
N ALA A 791 -9.54 -3.20 15.81
CA ALA A 791 -8.30 -2.95 15.06
C ALA A 791 -8.25 -3.75 13.75
N GLN A 792 -8.71 -5.00 13.76
CA GLN A 792 -8.90 -5.84 12.57
C GLN A 792 -10.02 -5.29 11.67
N SER A 793 -11.11 -4.81 12.27
CA SER A 793 -12.19 -4.14 11.51
C SER A 793 -11.66 -2.91 10.77
N LYS A 794 -10.89 -2.06 11.46
CA LYS A 794 -10.22 -0.87 10.88
C LYS A 794 -9.26 -1.26 9.76
N LEU A 795 -8.49 -2.34 9.93
CA LEU A 795 -7.58 -2.88 8.91
C LEU A 795 -8.32 -3.27 7.62
N ILE A 796 -9.34 -4.13 7.76
CA ILE A 796 -10.08 -4.72 6.64
C ILE A 796 -10.91 -3.65 5.93
N VAL A 797 -11.70 -2.89 6.69
CA VAL A 797 -12.61 -1.85 6.14
C VAL A 797 -11.85 -0.68 5.57
N GLY A 798 -10.78 -0.27 6.25
CA GLY A 798 -9.92 0.82 5.82
C GLY A 798 -8.97 0.45 4.69
N GLN A 799 -8.99 -0.81 4.23
CA GLN A 799 -8.05 -1.38 3.26
C GLN A 799 -6.61 -0.98 3.57
N ILE A 800 -6.27 -1.06 4.86
CA ILE A 800 -5.02 -0.57 5.40
C ILE A 800 -3.89 -1.46 4.88
N ILE A 801 -2.99 -0.89 4.09
CA ILE A 801 -1.76 -1.59 3.69
C ILE A 801 -0.76 -1.47 4.85
N PRO A 802 -0.30 -2.58 5.46
CA PRO A 802 0.78 -2.55 6.45
C PRO A 802 2.02 -1.90 5.85
N ALA A 803 2.74 -1.11 6.63
CA ALA A 803 3.88 -0.35 6.11
C ALA A 803 4.88 -0.03 7.23
N ILE A 804 6.16 -0.04 6.86
CA ILE A 804 7.29 0.22 7.76
C ILE A 804 8.37 1.05 7.03
N ALA A 805 9.06 1.95 7.75
CA ALA A 805 10.01 2.89 7.16
C ALA A 805 11.23 2.21 6.53
N THR A 806 11.67 1.09 7.10
CA THR A 806 12.81 0.29 6.62
C THR A 806 12.57 -0.22 5.19
N THR A 807 11.50 -0.97 4.95
CA THR A 807 11.14 -1.46 3.60
C THR A 807 11.02 -0.31 2.60
N THR A 808 10.43 0.81 3.03
CA THR A 808 10.22 2.00 2.21
C THR A 808 11.54 2.60 1.74
N ALA A 809 12.48 2.83 2.67
CA ALA A 809 13.81 3.37 2.37
C ALA A 809 14.64 2.40 1.51
N ALA A 810 14.54 1.10 1.77
CA ALA A 810 15.23 0.08 0.97
C ALA A 810 14.76 0.07 -0.50
N VAL A 811 13.45 0.11 -0.72
CA VAL A 811 12.85 0.19 -2.06
C VAL A 811 13.24 1.49 -2.76
N ALA A 812 13.19 2.63 -2.08
CA ALA A 812 13.59 3.91 -2.67
C ALA A 812 15.06 3.92 -3.11
N GLY A 813 15.96 3.35 -2.30
CA GLY A 813 17.37 3.17 -2.68
C GLY A 813 17.53 2.37 -3.97
N LEU A 814 16.83 1.24 -4.10
CA LEU A 814 16.84 0.40 -5.31
C LEU A 814 16.28 1.12 -6.54
N VAL A 815 15.23 1.93 -6.37
CA VAL A 815 14.66 2.75 -7.45
C VAL A 815 15.66 3.78 -7.97
N ILE A 816 16.38 4.44 -7.06
CA ILE A 816 17.36 5.48 -7.42
C ILE A 816 18.60 4.87 -8.09
N LEU A 817 18.94 3.61 -7.82
CA LEU A 817 19.97 2.91 -8.61
C LEU A 817 19.54 2.74 -10.08
N GLU A 818 18.27 2.41 -10.34
CA GLU A 818 17.76 2.34 -11.71
C GLU A 818 17.63 3.72 -12.35
N LEU A 819 17.36 4.78 -11.57
CA LEU A 819 17.40 6.18 -12.03
C LEU A 819 18.77 6.52 -12.65
N TYR A 820 19.89 6.13 -12.02
CA TYR A 820 21.21 6.40 -12.58
C TYR A 820 21.38 5.82 -13.98
N LYS A 821 20.84 4.63 -14.21
CA LYS A 821 20.91 3.94 -15.50
C LYS A 821 20.05 4.63 -16.55
N VAL A 822 18.86 5.09 -16.17
CA VAL A 822 17.94 5.84 -17.06
C VAL A 822 18.56 7.18 -17.47
N VAL A 823 19.12 7.94 -16.53
CA VAL A 823 19.73 9.26 -16.81
C VAL A 823 21.09 9.13 -17.52
N GLY A 824 21.79 8.02 -17.32
CA GLY A 824 23.08 7.73 -17.99
C GLY A 824 22.99 7.72 -19.52
N GLY A 825 21.81 7.46 -20.07
CA GLY A 825 21.52 7.45 -21.50
C GLY A 825 20.98 6.09 -21.96
N PRO A 826 20.97 5.82 -23.28
CA PRO A 826 20.56 4.52 -23.81
C PRO A 826 21.44 3.39 -23.26
N ARG A 827 20.80 2.35 -22.71
CA ARG A 827 21.45 1.19 -22.10
C ARG A 827 20.78 -0.10 -22.58
N PRO A 828 21.53 -1.20 -22.71
CA PRO A 828 20.92 -2.48 -23.02
C PRO A 828 20.06 -2.97 -21.85
N ARG A 829 19.11 -3.85 -22.16
CA ARG A 829 18.20 -4.44 -21.16
C ARG A 829 18.95 -5.15 -20.02
N SER A 830 20.14 -5.69 -20.29
CA SER A 830 21.03 -6.34 -19.33
C SER A 830 21.52 -5.43 -18.21
N ALA A 831 21.49 -4.11 -18.37
CA ALA A 831 21.90 -3.17 -17.32
C ALA A 831 20.82 -3.00 -16.24
N PHE A 832 19.55 -3.16 -16.60
CA PHE A 832 18.41 -2.88 -15.72
C PHE A 832 18.06 -4.07 -14.82
N ARG A 833 17.47 -3.78 -13.65
CA ARG A 833 16.98 -4.79 -12.71
C ARG A 833 15.57 -4.47 -12.22
N HIS A 834 14.69 -5.46 -12.26
CA HIS A 834 13.53 -5.52 -11.38
C HIS A 834 13.98 -6.16 -10.07
N SER A 835 13.66 -5.53 -8.96
CA SER A 835 14.06 -5.96 -7.63
C SER A 835 12.83 -6.27 -6.78
N TYR A 836 12.88 -7.37 -6.06
CA TYR A 836 11.91 -7.70 -5.02
C TYR A 836 12.67 -8.05 -3.74
N LEU A 837 12.17 -7.53 -2.62
CA LEU A 837 12.73 -7.80 -1.30
C LEU A 837 11.64 -8.21 -0.32
N HIS A 838 12.02 -9.05 0.63
CA HIS A 838 11.21 -9.42 1.78
C HIS A 838 12.10 -9.46 3.02
N LEU A 839 12.10 -8.36 3.78
CA LEU A 839 13.06 -8.17 4.86
C LEU A 839 12.81 -9.10 6.05
N ALA A 840 11.57 -9.56 6.30
CA ALA A 840 11.32 -10.54 7.36
C ALA A 840 12.02 -11.88 7.12
N GLU A 841 12.26 -12.23 5.85
CA GLU A 841 12.85 -13.52 5.44
C GLU A 841 14.27 -13.38 4.89
N ASN A 842 14.87 -12.19 4.96
CA ASN A 842 16.19 -11.87 4.37
C ASN A 842 16.30 -12.20 2.88
N TYR A 843 15.19 -12.03 2.15
CA TYR A 843 15.13 -12.37 0.75
C TYR A 843 15.26 -11.12 -0.12
N LEU A 844 16.21 -11.14 -1.06
CA LEU A 844 16.38 -10.13 -2.09
C LEU A 844 16.65 -10.83 -3.42
N ILE A 845 15.81 -10.58 -4.41
CA ILE A 845 16.01 -11.06 -5.78
C ILE A 845 16.04 -9.89 -6.74
N ARG A 846 17.03 -9.89 -7.63
CA ARG A 846 17.18 -8.93 -8.72
C ARG A 846 17.27 -9.70 -10.03
N TYR A 847 16.42 -9.35 -10.98
CA TYR A 847 16.37 -10.02 -12.28
C TYR A 847 16.24 -9.01 -13.41
N MET A 848 16.73 -9.39 -14.59
CA MET A 848 16.64 -8.57 -15.79
C MET A 848 15.16 -8.42 -16.20
N PRO A 849 14.68 -7.20 -16.52
CA PRO A 849 13.32 -6.99 -17.03
C PRO A 849 13.05 -7.77 -18.30
N PHE A 850 11.80 -8.14 -18.56
CA PHE A 850 11.42 -8.77 -19.83
C PHE A 850 11.53 -7.79 -21.00
N ALA A 851 11.80 -8.33 -22.19
CA ALA A 851 11.73 -7.55 -23.43
C ALA A 851 10.26 -7.24 -23.77
N PRO A 852 9.98 -6.14 -24.48
CA PRO A 852 8.62 -5.86 -24.92
C PRO A 852 8.13 -6.95 -25.88
N ALA A 853 6.88 -7.40 -25.68
CA ALA A 853 6.27 -8.38 -26.55
C ALA A 853 6.13 -7.81 -27.97
N ILE A 854 6.63 -8.55 -28.96
CA ILE A 854 6.50 -8.21 -30.38
C ILE A 854 5.18 -8.78 -30.88
N GLN A 855 4.31 -7.90 -31.37
CA GLN A 855 3.10 -8.24 -32.11
C GLN A 855 3.37 -8.14 -33.60
N THR A 856 2.69 -8.98 -34.38
CA THR A 856 2.83 -9.02 -35.84
C THR A 856 1.48 -9.15 -36.50
N PHE A 857 1.20 -8.28 -37.46
CA PHE A 857 0.02 -8.36 -38.32
C PHE A 857 0.44 -8.05 -39.76
N HIS A 858 0.21 -9.01 -40.66
CA HIS A 858 0.79 -9.01 -42.00
C HIS A 858 2.31 -8.83 -41.98
N HIS A 859 2.82 -7.71 -42.50
CA HIS A 859 4.24 -7.35 -42.52
C HIS A 859 4.62 -6.34 -41.42
N LEU A 860 3.63 -5.80 -40.70
CA LEU A 860 3.84 -4.85 -39.63
C LEU A 860 4.26 -5.59 -38.36
N LYS A 861 5.38 -5.16 -37.76
CA LYS A 861 5.85 -5.63 -36.45
C LYS A 861 5.94 -4.45 -35.50
N TRP A 862 5.42 -4.62 -34.29
CA TRP A 862 5.42 -3.55 -33.29
C TRP A 862 5.42 -4.11 -31.87
N THR A 863 5.64 -3.23 -30.92
CA THR A 863 5.58 -3.43 -29.49
C THR A 863 4.61 -2.42 -28.87
N CYS A 864 4.35 -2.53 -27.57
CA CYS A 864 3.55 -1.54 -26.83
C CYS A 864 4.12 -0.10 -26.90
N TRP A 865 5.39 0.06 -27.27
CA TRP A 865 6.07 1.36 -27.36
C TRP A 865 5.98 2.00 -28.75
N ASP A 866 5.56 1.27 -29.78
CA ASP A 866 5.56 1.80 -31.15
C ASP A 866 4.29 2.59 -31.46
N ARG A 867 4.41 3.59 -32.35
CA ARG A 867 3.33 4.47 -32.78
C ARG A 867 3.31 4.55 -34.30
N LEU A 868 2.12 4.49 -34.89
CA LEU A 868 1.96 4.83 -36.30
C LEU A 868 1.88 6.35 -36.40
N LYS A 869 2.77 6.97 -37.15
CA LYS A 869 2.81 8.43 -37.31
C LYS A 869 2.30 8.81 -38.68
N VAL A 870 1.27 9.64 -38.73
CA VAL A 870 0.71 10.14 -39.99
C VAL A 870 0.55 11.65 -39.91
N PRO A 871 1.21 12.43 -40.80
CA PRO A 871 1.05 13.88 -40.80
C PRO A 871 -0.32 14.27 -41.36
N ALA A 872 -0.94 15.27 -40.75
CA ALA A 872 -2.20 15.86 -41.19
C ALA A 872 -2.10 16.44 -42.60
N GLY A 873 -0.93 16.95 -42.98
CA GLY A 873 -0.68 17.50 -44.32
C GLY A 873 -1.27 18.90 -44.52
N GLN A 874 -0.97 19.50 -45.69
CA GLN A 874 -1.50 20.81 -46.09
C GLN A 874 -2.04 20.72 -47.53
N PRO A 875 -3.37 20.80 -47.74
CA PRO A 875 -4.44 20.90 -46.73
C PRO A 875 -4.55 19.65 -45.84
N GLU A 876 -5.21 19.79 -44.69
CA GLU A 876 -5.45 18.69 -43.75
C GLU A 876 -6.16 17.51 -44.44
N ARG A 877 -5.68 16.28 -44.20
CA ARG A 877 -6.25 15.05 -44.74
C ARG A 877 -7.72 14.90 -44.33
N THR A 878 -8.50 14.41 -45.27
CA THR A 878 -9.84 13.88 -45.01
C THR A 878 -9.74 12.51 -44.37
N LEU A 879 -10.83 12.04 -43.74
CA LEU A 879 -10.91 10.66 -43.23
C LEU A 879 -10.63 9.65 -44.35
N GLU A 880 -11.17 9.86 -45.56
CA GLU A 880 -10.89 9.01 -46.72
C GLU A 880 -9.39 8.95 -47.05
N SER A 881 -8.71 10.11 -47.08
CA SER A 881 -7.27 10.17 -47.34
C SER A 881 -6.45 9.49 -46.24
N LEU A 882 -6.87 9.59 -44.98
CA LEU A 882 -6.24 8.91 -43.86
C LEU A 882 -6.35 7.38 -44.00
N LEU A 883 -7.55 6.87 -44.28
CA LEU A 883 -7.79 5.44 -44.46
C LEU A 883 -7.00 4.88 -45.65
N ALA A 884 -6.98 5.60 -46.78
CA ALA A 884 -6.18 5.25 -47.95
C ALA A 884 -4.68 5.21 -47.62
N HIS A 885 -4.17 6.20 -46.88
CA HIS A 885 -2.77 6.24 -46.45
C HIS A 885 -2.39 5.03 -45.58
N LEU A 886 -3.23 4.66 -44.61
CA LEU A 886 -3.01 3.47 -43.76
C LEU A 886 -3.01 2.18 -44.59
N GLN A 887 -3.90 2.07 -45.58
CA GLN A 887 -3.94 0.94 -46.48
C GLN A 887 -2.70 0.86 -47.39
N GLU A 888 -2.29 1.97 -47.98
CA GLU A 888 -1.19 2.02 -48.95
C GLU A 888 0.18 1.85 -48.30
N GLN A 889 0.41 2.50 -47.15
CA GLN A 889 1.72 2.52 -46.48
C GLN A 889 1.92 1.38 -45.51
N HIS A 890 0.84 0.92 -44.85
CA HIS A 890 0.93 -0.08 -43.79
C HIS A 890 0.14 -1.36 -44.09
N GLY A 891 -0.59 -1.41 -45.22
CA GLY A 891 -1.44 -2.55 -45.56
C GLY A 891 -2.59 -2.76 -44.58
N LEU A 892 -3.01 -1.71 -43.87
CA LEU A 892 -4.03 -1.76 -42.82
C LEU A 892 -5.40 -1.38 -43.38
N ARG A 893 -6.28 -2.38 -43.49
CA ARG A 893 -7.70 -2.18 -43.79
C ARG A 893 -8.42 -1.86 -42.50
N VAL A 894 -8.56 -0.58 -42.18
CA VAL A 894 -9.19 -0.14 -40.92
C VAL A 894 -10.65 -0.54 -40.89
N ARG A 895 -11.06 -1.29 -39.87
CA ARG A 895 -12.44 -1.65 -39.54
C ARG A 895 -13.09 -0.62 -38.63
N MET A 896 -12.36 -0.12 -37.64
CA MET A 896 -12.83 0.93 -36.72
C MET A 896 -11.72 1.93 -36.42
N LEU A 897 -12.09 3.20 -36.30
CA LEU A 897 -11.20 4.28 -35.85
C LEU A 897 -11.88 5.03 -34.69
N LEU A 898 -11.16 5.16 -33.59
CA LEU A 898 -11.64 5.71 -32.32
C LEU A 898 -10.73 6.86 -31.88
N HIS A 899 -11.31 7.89 -31.28
CA HIS A 899 -10.60 8.90 -30.50
C HIS A 899 -11.16 8.86 -29.07
N HIS A 900 -10.39 8.32 -28.13
CA HIS A 900 -10.91 7.95 -26.80
C HIS A 900 -12.16 7.04 -26.93
N PRO A 901 -13.31 7.21 -26.23
CA PRO A 901 -14.48 6.35 -26.48
C PRO A 901 -15.25 6.73 -27.75
N ALA A 902 -14.87 7.80 -28.47
CA ALA A 902 -15.63 8.32 -29.60
C ALA A 902 -15.30 7.61 -30.91
N LEU A 903 -16.31 7.03 -31.56
CA LEU A 903 -16.19 6.32 -32.83
C LEU A 903 -16.16 7.30 -34.02
N LEU A 904 -14.98 7.48 -34.61
CA LEU A 904 -14.78 8.33 -35.79
C LEU A 904 -15.10 7.60 -37.10
N TYR A 905 -14.88 6.30 -37.16
CA TYR A 905 -15.16 5.50 -38.35
C TYR A 905 -15.52 4.05 -38.01
N SER A 906 -16.45 3.47 -38.76
CA SER A 906 -16.66 2.02 -38.79
C SER A 906 -17.02 1.53 -40.19
N ALA A 907 -16.37 0.45 -40.61
CA ALA A 907 -16.69 -0.26 -41.85
C ALA A 907 -18.14 -0.81 -41.87
N ARG A 908 -18.78 -0.96 -40.70
CA ARG A 908 -20.17 -1.43 -40.55
C ARG A 908 -21.22 -0.32 -40.62
N TRP A 909 -20.81 0.94 -40.79
CA TRP A 909 -21.78 2.04 -40.97
C TRP A 909 -22.54 1.92 -42.29
N SER A 910 -23.74 2.51 -42.33
CA SER A 910 -24.54 2.55 -43.57
C SER A 910 -23.82 3.38 -44.65
N PRO A 911 -24.05 3.10 -45.94
CA PRO A 911 -23.44 3.86 -47.04
C PRO A 911 -23.69 5.36 -46.94
N GLU A 912 -24.88 5.78 -46.47
CA GLU A 912 -25.22 7.19 -46.29
C GLU A 912 -24.34 7.84 -45.21
N LYS A 913 -24.11 7.15 -44.09
CA LYS A 913 -23.27 7.67 -43.00
C LYS A 913 -21.79 7.73 -43.42
N GLN A 914 -21.30 6.73 -44.14
CA GLN A 914 -19.94 6.75 -44.68
C GLN A 914 -19.74 7.92 -45.67
N ALA A 915 -20.67 8.12 -46.61
CA ALA A 915 -20.62 9.23 -47.56
C ALA A 915 -20.63 10.61 -46.89
N GLN A 916 -21.26 10.75 -45.72
CA GLN A 916 -21.27 11.99 -44.93
C GLN A 916 -19.98 12.24 -44.14
N CYS A 917 -19.25 11.19 -43.75
CA CYS A 917 -18.08 11.30 -42.87
C CYS A 917 -16.75 11.25 -43.62
N LEU A 918 -16.63 10.46 -44.69
CA LEU A 918 -15.38 10.25 -45.44
C LEU A 918 -14.73 11.54 -45.99
N PRO A 919 -15.49 12.53 -46.51
CA PRO A 919 -14.92 13.76 -47.04
C PRO A 919 -14.50 14.78 -45.96
N LEU A 920 -14.86 14.55 -44.70
CA LEU A 920 -14.56 15.49 -43.61
C LEU A 920 -13.09 15.41 -43.22
N ARG A 921 -12.53 16.54 -42.82
CA ARG A 921 -11.21 16.61 -42.18
C ARG A 921 -11.24 15.86 -40.85
N VAL A 922 -10.12 15.28 -40.45
CA VAL A 922 -10.05 14.46 -39.22
C VAL A 922 -10.40 15.30 -37.99
N THR A 923 -9.88 16.52 -37.86
CA THR A 923 -10.19 17.43 -36.74
C THR A 923 -11.67 17.84 -36.72
N GLU A 924 -12.25 18.09 -37.89
CA GLU A 924 -13.67 18.44 -38.04
C GLU A 924 -14.58 17.26 -37.65
N LEU A 925 -14.18 16.04 -38.00
CA LEU A 925 -14.87 14.83 -37.61
C LEU A 925 -14.81 14.61 -36.09
N VAL A 926 -13.64 14.82 -35.47
CA VAL A 926 -13.51 14.77 -34.00
C VAL A 926 -14.47 15.77 -33.37
N GLN A 927 -14.42 17.04 -33.80
CA GLN A 927 -15.31 18.09 -33.27
C GLN A 927 -16.79 17.71 -33.40
N ARG A 928 -17.19 17.14 -34.53
CA ARG A 928 -18.57 16.74 -34.79
C ARG A 928 -19.03 15.57 -33.90
N VAL A 929 -18.14 14.64 -33.58
CA VAL A 929 -18.48 13.45 -32.79
C VAL A 929 -18.38 13.72 -31.28
N THR A 930 -17.37 14.45 -30.83
CA THR A 930 -17.13 14.73 -29.40
C THR A 930 -17.83 15.99 -28.91
N GLY A 931 -18.23 16.89 -29.82
CA GLY A 931 -18.71 18.23 -29.49
C GLY A 931 -17.61 19.18 -29.02
N GLN A 932 -16.33 18.75 -29.06
CA GLN A 932 -15.19 19.51 -28.54
C GLN A 932 -14.22 19.87 -29.68
N VAL A 933 -13.86 21.13 -29.76
CA VAL A 933 -12.80 21.59 -30.67
C VAL A 933 -11.45 21.12 -30.13
N PRO A 934 -10.56 20.53 -30.95
CA PRO A 934 -9.19 20.23 -30.53
C PRO A 934 -8.53 21.44 -29.89
N ALA A 935 -7.87 21.24 -28.74
CA ALA A 935 -7.32 22.33 -27.95
C ALA A 935 -6.30 23.18 -28.75
N PRO A 936 -6.26 24.51 -28.58
CA PRO A 936 -5.25 25.35 -29.21
C PRO A 936 -3.84 24.91 -28.81
N GLY A 937 -3.00 24.57 -29.80
CA GLY A 937 -1.63 24.10 -29.58
C GLY A 937 -1.48 22.57 -29.46
N LEU A 938 -2.56 21.80 -29.60
CA LEU A 938 -2.50 20.34 -29.73
C LEU A 938 -1.66 19.98 -30.96
N ARG A 939 -0.61 19.16 -30.76
CA ARG A 939 0.33 18.78 -31.83
C ARG A 939 0.01 17.42 -32.44
N VAL A 940 -0.62 16.53 -31.66
CA VAL A 940 -0.90 15.17 -32.07
C VAL A 940 -2.31 14.80 -31.61
N LEU A 941 -3.10 14.29 -32.54
CA LEU A 941 -4.36 13.62 -32.24
C LEU A 941 -4.11 12.12 -32.18
N VAL A 942 -4.33 11.51 -31.01
CA VAL A 942 -4.13 10.06 -30.85
C VAL A 942 -5.42 9.31 -31.15
N LEU A 943 -5.30 8.35 -32.06
CA LEU A 943 -6.37 7.52 -32.59
C LEU A 943 -6.08 6.05 -32.32
N GLN A 944 -7.10 5.30 -31.92
CA GLN A 944 -7.05 3.84 -31.83
C GLN A 944 -7.70 3.25 -33.07
N LEU A 945 -7.09 2.22 -33.63
CA LEU A 945 -7.61 1.55 -34.82
C LEU A 945 -7.75 0.06 -34.58
N SER A 946 -8.71 -0.54 -35.26
CA SER A 946 -8.86 -1.98 -35.41
C SER A 946 -8.97 -2.27 -36.92
N CYS A 947 -8.52 -3.45 -37.36
CA CYS A 947 -8.45 -3.80 -38.78
C CYS A 947 -9.39 -4.95 -39.16
N GLU A 948 -9.72 -5.05 -40.45
CA GLU A 948 -10.29 -6.27 -41.02
C GLU A 948 -9.29 -7.42 -40.89
N ASP A 949 -9.78 -8.64 -40.71
CA ASP A 949 -8.98 -9.87 -40.55
C ASP A 949 -8.09 -9.92 -39.28
N GLU A 950 -8.34 -9.04 -38.29
CA GLU A 950 -7.69 -9.09 -36.97
C GLU A 950 -8.20 -10.28 -36.12
N GLU A 951 -7.31 -10.92 -35.36
CA GLU A 951 -7.71 -11.86 -34.29
C GLU A 951 -8.31 -11.06 -33.11
N GLU A 952 -9.21 -11.67 -32.33
CA GLU A 952 -9.96 -10.97 -31.25
C GLU A 952 -9.08 -10.23 -30.23
N ASP A 953 -7.82 -10.67 -30.04
CA ASP A 953 -6.88 -10.09 -29.08
C ASP A 953 -5.80 -9.17 -29.71
N THR A 954 -5.93 -8.78 -30.98
CA THR A 954 -4.91 -7.96 -31.67
C THR A 954 -4.99 -6.50 -31.23
N ALA A 955 -3.95 -5.99 -30.56
CA ALA A 955 -3.87 -4.60 -30.13
C ALA A 955 -2.90 -3.79 -31.01
N PHE A 956 -3.44 -3.08 -32.00
CA PHE A 956 -2.65 -2.23 -32.91
C PHE A 956 -1.96 -1.06 -32.17
N PRO A 957 -0.79 -0.61 -32.67
CA PRO A 957 -0.13 0.56 -32.11
C PRO A 957 -1.03 1.79 -32.33
N PRO A 958 -1.12 2.71 -31.35
CA PRO A 958 -1.93 3.89 -31.53
C PRO A 958 -1.38 4.77 -32.66
N LEU A 959 -2.31 5.35 -33.40
CA LEU A 959 -2.05 6.25 -34.51
C LEU A 959 -1.93 7.68 -34.00
N HIS A 960 -0.72 8.22 -34.12
CA HIS A 960 -0.39 9.61 -33.85
C HIS A 960 -0.60 10.42 -35.13
N TYR A 961 -1.74 11.10 -35.22
CA TYR A 961 -2.06 12.00 -36.31
C TYR A 961 -1.51 13.40 -36.00
N GLU A 962 -0.40 13.77 -36.64
CA GLU A 962 0.37 15.00 -36.33
C GLU A 962 -0.28 16.20 -37.02
N LEU A 963 -0.83 17.13 -36.22
CA LEU A 963 -1.68 18.25 -36.67
C LEU A 963 -0.91 19.40 -37.33
#